data_AF-A0A959KVV2-F1
#
_entry.id   AF-A0A959KVV2-F1
#
_cell.length_a   1.000
_cell.length_b   1.000
_cell.length_c   1.000
_cell.angle_alpha   90.00
_cell.angle_beta   90.00
_cell.angle_gamma   90.00
#
_symmetry.space_group_name_H-M   'P 1'
#
loop_
_entity.id
_entity.type
_entity.pdbx_description
1 polymer ?
#
loop_
_entity_poly.entity_id
_entity_poly.type
_entity_poly.pdbx_seq_one_letter_code
_entity_poly.pdbx_strand_id
1 'polypeptide(L)'
;LIDPQVAADPEVSAARSVILPAQIGSADPTGGTNGLQNFAQQFEAVFAEQKLKIATGINRSDLNTSKKARDIWVVDMDAFSTTVEATAPKYYALKPLSTKLESLQGANVYTYSSASGLDMNTALYQNFSAIDMDDWARQFLEAVDQVLSPKMATAAFLVDQIVGTAHLSALTDAKKALAGSIVQFLSPIYDGVTFSDIEMEAAREKLQQQLLIRLSNANLINTVVQFPVTITSELAGGRRLYGKPFVQAAGNSGDRNFAFSTAKIDLGANDPLLTFLFDTKHDEASATVDFDLELRITHLEHEIEAHETDNLSGYESSSWLAFVNFDDQLRKDLGHVDIPVPLRAYPTPPGLQRQAAVQSTAEPGKSDLQNATQWDYRVTYLQQTAAQDRIKAQIALNRQPPPATASAMMAGGRSLLEELATFLYHFPAIQSELVANLSLITAQTAPDDAAVLAAERAMNAFVTLVIALSEAWPYWAPGQNSVTTVELVGDIHFDLTLEEGSQDDTDDGLLEIEVAPIAIDPAEIVLATPKVEVSGDLGANLSGTDVARYQYGLTFKQAKGITERTLILEDLNILDYQNAIMKISVSRNEQLSPGEPTDPDFMTTNPDFIYRTSEIQFPNHLVPLLDNEIGIDMAEEVLGENQPLEAYLSKFLEKLLFRQEGDVQTLKLSCSYVYSIHPSGDPDLAAEERTFEIALPILLIPPYELQIKADLDPADPASFVAILAGGIRSWYQNHLPAGGNLNERFLFDLAVFSKMNASILPILRLRNVYLRRDSVSDL
;
A
#
# COMPACT_ATOMS: atom_id res chain seq x y z
N LEU A 1 -42.93 24.28 -53.72
CA LEU A 1 -42.76 25.69 -54.11
C LEU A 1 -41.97 25.69 -55.42
N ILE A 2 -42.57 26.15 -56.52
CA ILE A 2 -41.89 26.30 -57.83
C ILE A 2 -41.50 27.77 -57.97
N ASP A 3 -40.28 28.03 -58.42
CA ASP A 3 -39.80 29.40 -58.66
C ASP A 3 -40.71 30.09 -59.70
N PRO A 4 -41.23 31.31 -59.41
CA PRO A 4 -42.14 32.03 -60.31
C PRO A 4 -41.60 32.25 -61.73
N GLN A 5 -40.26 32.22 -61.92
CA GLN A 5 -39.62 32.44 -63.22
C GLN A 5 -39.70 31.22 -64.15
N VAL A 6 -39.96 30.03 -63.61
CA VAL A 6 -40.05 28.77 -64.39
C VAL A 6 -41.42 28.09 -64.27
N ALA A 7 -42.35 28.69 -63.52
CA ALA A 7 -43.70 28.18 -63.32
C ALA A 7 -44.55 28.09 -64.61
N ALA A 8 -44.11 28.72 -65.71
CA ALA A 8 -44.81 28.71 -66.99
C ALA A 8 -44.27 27.66 -68.00
N ASP A 9 -43.21 26.93 -67.66
CA ASP A 9 -42.63 25.93 -68.55
C ASP A 9 -43.23 24.53 -68.29
N PRO A 10 -44.03 23.97 -69.23
CA PRO A 10 -44.71 22.70 -69.05
C PRO A 10 -43.77 21.48 -68.99
N GLU A 11 -42.47 21.62 -69.29
CA GLU A 11 -41.48 20.55 -69.13
C GLU A 11 -40.86 20.48 -67.73
N VAL A 12 -41.06 21.50 -66.88
CA VAL A 12 -40.48 21.55 -65.53
C VAL A 12 -41.48 20.99 -64.50
N SER A 13 -41.38 19.68 -64.25
CA SER A 13 -42.27 18.98 -63.30
C SER A 13 -41.82 19.05 -61.83
N ALA A 14 -40.55 19.38 -61.57
CA ALA A 14 -40.02 19.61 -60.22
C ALA A 14 -38.74 20.47 -60.27
N ALA A 15 -38.65 21.46 -59.40
CA ALA A 15 -37.41 22.18 -59.09
C ALA A 15 -36.95 21.78 -57.69
N ARG A 16 -35.77 21.13 -57.60
CA ARG A 16 -35.11 20.82 -56.33
C ARG A 16 -34.04 21.88 -56.10
N SER A 17 -34.32 22.83 -55.21
CA SER A 17 -33.32 23.82 -54.79
C SER A 17 -32.63 23.33 -53.52
N VAL A 18 -31.30 23.33 -53.51
CA VAL A 18 -30.51 23.13 -52.30
C VAL A 18 -30.48 24.47 -51.58
N ILE A 19 -31.27 24.62 -50.52
CA ILE A 19 -31.18 25.78 -49.65
C ILE A 19 -29.97 25.54 -48.75
N LEU A 20 -28.86 26.22 -49.04
CA LEU A 20 -27.74 26.29 -48.11
C LEU A 20 -28.20 27.01 -46.84
N PRO A 21 -27.84 26.55 -45.63
CA PRO A 21 -28.20 27.24 -44.39
C PRO A 21 -27.74 28.70 -44.47
N ALA A 22 -28.65 29.62 -44.18
CA ALA A 22 -28.41 31.05 -44.33
C ALA A 22 -27.20 31.48 -43.48
N GLN A 23 -26.14 31.94 -44.14
CA GLN A 23 -25.10 32.73 -43.49
C GLN A 23 -25.67 34.12 -43.20
N ILE A 24 -26.22 34.30 -41.99
CA ILE A 24 -26.61 35.64 -41.54
C ILE A 24 -25.33 36.38 -41.14
N GLY A 25 -24.78 37.16 -42.08
CA GLY A 25 -23.91 38.30 -41.79
C GLY A 25 -22.39 38.07 -41.75
N SER A 26 -21.75 37.74 -42.87
CA SER A 26 -20.45 38.34 -43.24
C SER A 26 -20.18 38.14 -44.73
N ALA A 27 -19.69 39.19 -45.40
CA ALA A 27 -19.30 39.17 -46.81
C ALA A 27 -17.91 38.53 -47.00
N ASP A 28 -17.66 37.38 -46.38
CA ASP A 28 -16.41 36.62 -46.52
C ASP A 28 -16.72 35.17 -46.91
N PRO A 29 -16.35 34.71 -48.13
CA PRO A 29 -16.66 33.37 -48.63
C PRO A 29 -15.93 32.22 -47.91
N THR A 30 -15.20 32.49 -46.83
CA THR A 30 -14.28 31.50 -46.20
C THR A 30 -14.68 30.97 -44.82
N GLY A 31 -15.86 31.30 -44.23
CA GLY A 31 -16.28 30.76 -42.91
C GLY A 31 -17.45 29.76 -43.00
N GLY A 32 -17.29 28.43 -42.86
CA GLY A 32 -16.70 27.76 -41.70
C GLY A 32 -17.71 27.70 -40.54
N THR A 33 -18.39 26.56 -40.34
CA THR A 33 -19.17 26.12 -39.15
C THR A 33 -20.38 26.95 -38.65
N ASN A 34 -20.40 28.28 -38.72
CA ASN A 34 -21.42 29.11 -38.05
C ASN A 34 -22.83 29.03 -38.66
N GLY A 35 -22.95 28.80 -39.98
CA GLY A 35 -24.25 28.69 -40.65
C GLY A 35 -25.04 27.43 -40.26
N LEU A 36 -24.36 26.29 -40.12
CA LEU A 36 -24.97 25.02 -39.73
C LEU A 36 -25.45 25.07 -38.27
N GLN A 37 -24.65 25.65 -37.38
CA GLN A 37 -24.99 25.76 -35.96
C GLN A 37 -26.21 26.68 -35.77
N ASN A 38 -26.25 27.83 -36.45
CA ASN A 38 -27.42 28.71 -36.45
C ASN A 38 -28.67 28.04 -37.01
N PHE A 39 -28.55 27.31 -38.13
CA PHE A 39 -29.66 26.54 -38.67
C PHE A 39 -30.17 25.50 -37.67
N ALA A 40 -29.27 24.73 -37.06
CA ALA A 40 -29.62 23.74 -36.06
C ALA A 40 -30.31 24.39 -34.86
N GLN A 41 -29.80 25.51 -34.35
CA GLN A 41 -30.43 26.24 -33.23
C GLN A 41 -31.86 26.69 -33.56
N GLN A 42 -32.08 27.26 -34.75
CA GLN A 42 -33.41 27.70 -35.16
C GLN A 42 -34.36 26.51 -35.37
N PHE A 43 -33.89 25.44 -36.02
CA PHE A 43 -34.67 24.23 -36.23
C PHE A 43 -35.09 23.61 -34.90
N GLU A 44 -34.13 23.37 -34.01
CA GLU A 44 -34.37 22.75 -32.69
C GLU A 44 -35.28 23.61 -31.82
N ALA A 45 -35.20 24.95 -31.90
CA ALA A 45 -36.12 25.84 -31.20
C ALA A 45 -37.56 25.75 -31.73
N VAL A 46 -37.74 25.60 -33.06
CA VAL A 46 -39.08 25.44 -33.67
C VAL A 46 -39.70 24.10 -33.31
N PHE A 47 -38.90 23.04 -33.22
CA PHE A 47 -39.34 21.68 -32.94
C PHE A 47 -39.05 21.23 -31.50
N ALA A 48 -38.97 22.19 -30.56
CA ALA A 48 -38.63 21.91 -29.16
C ALA A 48 -39.64 20.98 -28.47
N GLU A 49 -40.93 21.11 -28.81
CA GLU A 49 -41.99 20.24 -28.26
C GLU A 49 -41.88 18.79 -28.73
N GLN A 50 -41.33 18.55 -29.93
CA GLN A 50 -41.11 17.23 -30.50
C GLN A 50 -39.68 16.72 -30.25
N LYS A 51 -38.88 17.46 -29.49
CA LYS A 51 -37.49 17.11 -29.13
C LYS A 51 -36.62 16.66 -30.31
N LEU A 52 -36.78 17.30 -31.46
CA LEU A 52 -35.99 16.98 -32.64
C LEU A 52 -34.62 17.66 -32.58
N LYS A 53 -33.55 16.90 -32.79
CA LYS A 53 -32.16 17.39 -32.85
C LYS A 53 -31.60 17.32 -34.26
N ILE A 54 -30.71 18.25 -34.60
CA ILE A 54 -29.93 18.17 -35.84
C ILE A 54 -28.59 17.47 -35.60
N ALA A 55 -28.29 16.50 -36.45
CA ALA A 55 -27.00 15.82 -36.48
C ALA A 55 -26.41 15.81 -37.90
N THR A 56 -25.12 15.54 -38.01
CA THR A 56 -24.44 15.39 -39.30
C THR A 56 -23.68 14.07 -39.38
N GLY A 57 -23.72 13.44 -40.55
CA GLY A 57 -23.07 12.15 -40.78
C GLY A 57 -22.87 11.88 -42.26
N ILE A 58 -22.16 10.82 -42.59
CA ILE A 58 -21.99 10.36 -43.98
C ILE A 58 -23.06 9.30 -44.23
N ASN A 59 -23.84 9.45 -45.30
CA ASN A 59 -24.74 8.39 -45.74
C ASN A 59 -23.92 7.24 -46.35
N ARG A 60 -24.10 6.03 -45.81
CA ARG A 60 -23.34 4.84 -46.23
C ARG A 60 -23.53 4.50 -47.71
N SER A 61 -24.67 4.87 -48.29
CA SER A 61 -24.94 4.68 -49.71
C SER A 61 -24.14 5.60 -50.65
N ASP A 62 -23.56 6.69 -50.13
CA ASP A 62 -22.83 7.69 -50.92
C ASP A 62 -21.29 7.56 -50.88
N LEU A 63 -20.77 6.52 -50.21
CA LEU A 63 -19.33 6.27 -50.02
C LEU A 63 -18.52 6.19 -51.34
N ASN A 64 -19.16 5.89 -52.47
CA ASN A 64 -18.55 5.75 -53.79
C ASN A 64 -18.66 6.99 -54.69
N THR A 65 -19.21 8.10 -54.19
CA THR A 65 -19.29 9.35 -54.95
C THR A 65 -18.11 10.28 -54.60
N SER A 66 -17.56 10.97 -55.60
CA SER A 66 -16.40 11.86 -55.45
C SER A 66 -16.68 13.14 -54.65
N LYS A 67 -17.89 13.28 -54.07
CA LYS A 67 -18.29 14.34 -53.15
C LYS A 67 -18.72 13.73 -51.81
N LYS A 68 -17.78 13.64 -50.86
CA LYS A 68 -18.04 13.27 -49.46
C LYS A 68 -18.75 14.41 -48.71
N ALA A 69 -19.95 14.80 -49.13
CA ALA A 69 -20.75 15.76 -48.38
C ALA A 69 -21.26 15.09 -47.09
N ARG A 70 -21.20 15.79 -45.95
CA ARG A 70 -21.90 15.35 -44.74
C ARG A 70 -23.36 15.74 -44.89
N ASP A 71 -24.26 14.78 -44.75
CA ASP A 71 -25.70 15.01 -44.78
C ASP A 71 -26.17 15.56 -43.43
N ILE A 72 -27.27 16.31 -43.48
CA ILE A 72 -27.98 16.80 -42.30
C ILE A 72 -29.08 15.80 -41.98
N TRP A 73 -29.05 15.29 -40.76
CA TRP A 73 -30.01 14.33 -40.22
C TRP A 73 -30.85 15.00 -39.14
N VAL A 74 -32.11 14.58 -39.06
CA VAL A 74 -33.00 14.90 -37.94
C VAL A 74 -33.10 13.66 -37.07
N VAL A 75 -32.82 13.81 -35.78
CA VAL A 75 -32.91 12.76 -34.78
C VAL A 75 -34.09 13.08 -33.87
N ASP A 76 -35.03 12.14 -33.78
CA ASP A 76 -36.16 12.23 -32.86
C ASP A 76 -35.73 11.68 -31.49
N MET A 77 -35.62 12.57 -30.50
CA MET A 77 -35.23 12.19 -29.14
C MET A 77 -36.41 11.72 -28.29
N ASP A 78 -37.65 11.83 -28.75
CA ASP A 78 -38.81 11.25 -28.06
C ASP A 78 -39.01 9.77 -28.42
N ALA A 79 -38.40 9.30 -29.52
CA ALA A 79 -38.43 7.90 -29.93
C ALA A 79 -37.73 6.95 -28.92
N PHE A 80 -36.94 7.49 -28.00
CA PHE A 80 -36.29 6.74 -26.92
C PHE A 80 -36.09 7.62 -25.68
N SER A 81 -36.13 7.01 -24.49
CA SER A 81 -35.73 7.62 -23.24
C SER A 81 -34.72 6.73 -22.53
N THR A 82 -33.70 7.35 -21.94
CA THR A 82 -32.65 6.69 -21.19
C THR A 82 -32.48 7.36 -19.83
N THR A 83 -32.50 6.56 -18.78
CA THR A 83 -32.29 7.00 -17.40
C THR A 83 -31.17 6.18 -16.80
N VAL A 84 -30.13 6.84 -16.29
CA VAL A 84 -29.00 6.20 -15.63
C VAL A 84 -29.31 6.09 -14.13
N GLU A 85 -29.08 4.93 -13.52
CA GLU A 85 -29.23 4.72 -12.08
C GLU A 85 -28.01 5.25 -11.33
N ALA A 86 -27.94 6.58 -11.19
CA ALA A 86 -26.78 7.30 -10.63
C ALA A 86 -26.40 6.90 -9.18
N THR A 87 -27.33 6.34 -8.40
CA THR A 87 -27.10 5.98 -6.99
C THR A 87 -26.51 4.58 -6.79
N ALA A 88 -26.25 3.84 -7.87
CA ALA A 88 -25.73 2.46 -7.79
C ALA A 88 -24.54 2.24 -8.75
N PRO A 89 -23.46 3.05 -8.67
CA PRO A 89 -22.26 2.81 -9.45
C PRO A 89 -21.61 1.48 -9.06
N LYS A 90 -21.05 0.80 -10.05
CA LYS A 90 -20.34 -0.47 -9.91
C LYS A 90 -18.89 -0.29 -10.28
N TYR A 91 -17.99 -0.76 -9.42
CA TYR A 91 -16.56 -0.56 -9.56
C TYR A 91 -15.80 -1.87 -9.68
N TYR A 92 -14.96 -1.95 -10.71
CA TYR A 92 -14.14 -3.11 -11.01
C TYR A 92 -12.69 -2.68 -11.21
N ALA A 93 -11.76 -3.55 -10.84
CA ALA A 93 -10.36 -3.40 -11.20
C ALA A 93 -9.77 -4.76 -11.54
N LEU A 94 -8.65 -4.75 -12.26
CA LEU A 94 -7.87 -5.96 -12.48
C LEU A 94 -7.23 -6.36 -11.15
N LYS A 95 -7.39 -7.61 -10.73
CA LYS A 95 -6.67 -8.13 -9.58
C LYS A 95 -5.15 -8.04 -9.84
N PRO A 96 -4.35 -7.72 -8.81
CA PRO A 96 -2.92 -7.99 -8.81
C PRO A 96 -2.60 -9.41 -9.29
N LEU A 97 -1.51 -9.59 -10.04
CA LEU A 97 -1.00 -10.92 -10.34
C LEU A 97 -0.49 -11.62 -9.08
N SER A 98 0.13 -10.89 -8.16
CA SER A 98 0.44 -11.38 -6.81
C SER A 98 0.40 -10.23 -5.80
N THR A 99 -0.18 -10.49 -4.64
CA THR A 99 -0.20 -9.53 -3.51
C THR A 99 1.04 -9.65 -2.61
N LYS A 100 2.03 -10.47 -3.02
CA LYS A 100 3.28 -10.76 -2.32
C LYS A 100 4.45 -10.78 -3.30
N LEU A 101 5.67 -10.60 -2.80
CA LEU A 101 6.87 -10.81 -3.61
C LEU A 101 7.12 -12.31 -3.83
N GLU A 102 7.31 -12.68 -5.09
CA GLU A 102 7.62 -14.06 -5.48
C GLU A 102 9.12 -14.32 -5.50
N SER A 103 9.52 -15.59 -5.48
CA SER A 103 10.90 -16.02 -5.65
C SER A 103 10.97 -17.31 -6.45
N LEU A 104 11.96 -17.41 -7.33
CA LEU A 104 12.15 -18.50 -8.26
C LEU A 104 13.61 -18.99 -8.19
N GLN A 105 13.81 -20.24 -7.78
CA GLN A 105 15.13 -20.87 -7.70
C GLN A 105 15.30 -21.85 -8.86
N GLY A 106 16.43 -21.79 -9.57
CA GLY A 106 16.76 -22.69 -10.67
C GLY A 106 15.83 -22.56 -11.88
N ALA A 107 15.39 -21.35 -12.20
CA ALA A 107 14.60 -21.07 -13.39
C ALA A 107 15.39 -21.40 -14.65
N ASN A 108 14.84 -22.20 -15.57
CA ASN A 108 15.50 -22.44 -16.84
C ASN A 108 15.16 -21.31 -17.81
N VAL A 109 16.08 -20.38 -18.07
CA VAL A 109 15.84 -19.27 -19.00
C VAL A 109 16.22 -19.60 -20.44
N TYR A 110 16.78 -20.77 -20.74
CA TYR A 110 17.37 -21.11 -22.06
C TYR A 110 18.52 -20.17 -22.50
N THR A 111 19.24 -20.55 -23.55
CA THR A 111 20.32 -19.72 -24.11
C THR A 111 19.85 -18.88 -25.29
N TYR A 112 20.33 -17.63 -25.36
CA TYR A 112 20.12 -16.74 -26.50
C TYR A 112 21.47 -16.20 -27.01
N SER A 113 21.64 -16.12 -28.33
CA SER A 113 22.74 -15.37 -28.95
C SER A 113 22.28 -14.66 -30.22
N SER A 114 22.91 -13.54 -30.57
CA SER A 114 22.61 -12.83 -31.82
C SER A 114 22.94 -13.65 -33.08
N ALA A 115 23.88 -14.59 -32.98
CA ALA A 115 24.28 -15.44 -34.09
C ALA A 115 23.28 -16.58 -34.39
N SER A 116 22.61 -17.11 -33.36
CA SER A 116 21.75 -18.30 -33.48
C SER A 116 20.29 -18.08 -33.09
N GLY A 117 19.95 -16.94 -32.48
CA GLY A 117 18.64 -16.71 -31.85
C GLY A 117 18.51 -17.46 -30.51
N LEU A 118 17.26 -17.67 -30.09
CA LEU A 118 16.89 -18.41 -28.89
C LEU A 118 17.00 -19.92 -29.14
N ASP A 119 17.72 -20.63 -28.27
CA ASP A 119 17.82 -22.10 -28.30
C ASP A 119 17.15 -22.73 -27.09
N MET A 120 15.95 -23.26 -27.29
CA MET A 120 15.16 -23.93 -26.25
C MET A 120 15.70 -25.31 -25.85
N ASN A 121 16.69 -25.86 -26.55
CA ASN A 121 17.24 -27.18 -26.25
C ASN A 121 18.38 -27.10 -25.22
N THR A 122 18.93 -25.90 -25.00
CA THR A 122 20.05 -25.68 -24.10
C THR A 122 19.59 -24.90 -22.87
N ALA A 123 19.51 -25.59 -21.73
CA ALA A 123 19.07 -24.99 -20.48
C ALA A 123 20.15 -24.09 -19.85
N LEU A 124 19.72 -22.94 -19.33
CA LEU A 124 20.54 -22.02 -18.52
C LEU A 124 19.77 -21.70 -17.24
N TYR A 125 20.31 -22.05 -16.08
CA TYR A 125 19.62 -21.90 -14.80
C TYR A 125 19.94 -20.58 -14.11
N GLN A 126 18.92 -19.87 -13.64
CA GLN A 126 19.03 -18.60 -12.92
C GLN A 126 18.14 -18.57 -11.67
N ASN A 127 18.56 -17.79 -10.67
CA ASN A 127 17.78 -17.54 -9.47
C ASN A 127 17.25 -16.10 -9.48
N PHE A 128 15.99 -15.93 -9.11
CA PHE A 128 15.31 -14.65 -8.98
C PHE A 128 14.63 -14.59 -7.61
N SER A 129 14.65 -13.43 -6.96
CA SER A 129 14.05 -13.22 -5.64
C SER A 129 13.49 -11.82 -5.54
N ALA A 130 12.55 -11.60 -4.62
CA ALA A 130 11.89 -10.31 -4.41
C ALA A 130 11.21 -9.77 -5.69
N ILE A 131 10.46 -10.64 -6.36
CA ILE A 131 9.83 -10.36 -7.65
C ILE A 131 8.45 -9.76 -7.42
N ASP A 132 8.23 -8.54 -7.91
CA ASP A 132 6.89 -7.97 -8.08
C ASP A 132 6.33 -8.42 -9.44
N MET A 133 5.29 -9.25 -9.41
CA MET A 133 4.67 -9.81 -10.60
C MET A 133 3.96 -8.77 -11.47
N ASP A 134 3.36 -7.74 -10.86
CA ASP A 134 2.67 -6.67 -11.58
C ASP A 134 3.67 -5.75 -12.29
N ASP A 135 4.82 -5.47 -11.66
CA ASP A 135 5.92 -4.73 -12.31
C ASP A 135 6.50 -5.50 -13.51
N TRP A 136 6.77 -6.80 -13.34
CA TRP A 136 7.27 -7.64 -14.42
C TRP A 136 6.29 -7.76 -15.59
N ALA A 137 5.00 -7.93 -15.28
CA ALA A 137 3.94 -7.90 -16.27
C ALA A 137 3.88 -6.55 -17.00
N ARG A 138 3.99 -5.42 -16.28
CA ARG A 138 4.04 -4.09 -16.90
C ARG A 138 5.18 -3.96 -17.92
N GLN A 139 6.40 -4.32 -17.52
CA GLN A 139 7.57 -4.28 -18.42
C GLN A 139 7.36 -5.16 -19.67
N PHE A 140 6.79 -6.35 -19.49
CA PHE A 140 6.44 -7.23 -20.60
C PHE A 140 5.39 -6.63 -21.55
N LEU A 141 4.27 -6.13 -21.03
CA LEU A 141 3.20 -5.58 -21.87
C LEU A 141 3.66 -4.31 -22.62
N GLU A 142 4.49 -3.48 -22.00
CA GLU A 142 5.12 -2.33 -22.64
C GLU A 142 6.08 -2.75 -23.78
N ALA A 143 6.83 -3.82 -23.58
CA ALA A 143 7.71 -4.38 -24.61
C ALA A 143 6.93 -4.85 -25.84
N VAL A 144 5.79 -5.52 -25.66
CA VAL A 144 4.90 -5.92 -26.77
C VAL A 144 4.38 -4.71 -27.52
N ASP A 145 3.91 -3.68 -26.81
CA ASP A 145 3.43 -2.44 -27.44
C ASP A 145 4.54 -1.70 -28.19
N GLN A 146 5.77 -1.72 -27.67
CA GLN A 146 6.92 -1.10 -28.31
C GLN A 146 7.24 -1.77 -29.67
N VAL A 147 7.28 -3.11 -29.71
CA VAL A 147 7.55 -3.86 -30.95
C VAL A 147 6.41 -3.70 -31.96
N LEU A 148 5.17 -3.55 -31.50
CA LEU A 148 4.01 -3.25 -32.34
C LEU A 148 3.84 -1.77 -32.71
N SER A 149 4.78 -0.91 -32.30
CA SER A 149 4.75 0.50 -32.70
C SER A 149 4.79 0.66 -34.23
N PRO A 150 4.19 1.71 -34.81
CA PRO A 150 4.12 1.87 -36.27
C PRO A 150 5.48 1.75 -36.98
N LYS A 151 6.54 2.26 -36.34
CA LYS A 151 7.91 2.20 -36.84
C LYS A 151 8.44 0.76 -36.89
N MET A 152 8.27 -0.01 -35.82
CA MET A 152 8.80 -1.38 -35.71
C MET A 152 7.94 -2.38 -36.48
N ALA A 153 6.61 -2.26 -36.40
CA ALA A 153 5.68 -3.13 -37.11
C ALA A 153 5.83 -3.06 -38.64
N THR A 154 6.07 -1.87 -39.20
CA THR A 154 6.33 -1.72 -40.65
C THR A 154 7.60 -2.45 -41.07
N ALA A 155 8.67 -2.35 -40.28
CA ALA A 155 9.92 -3.04 -40.58
C ALA A 155 9.80 -4.56 -40.38
N ALA A 156 9.11 -5.01 -39.33
CA ALA A 156 8.81 -6.42 -39.09
C ALA A 156 8.00 -7.03 -40.24
N PHE A 157 7.01 -6.29 -40.78
CA PHE A 157 6.28 -6.72 -41.97
C PHE A 157 7.19 -6.91 -43.18
N LEU A 158 8.17 -6.02 -43.39
CA LEU A 158 9.14 -6.18 -44.48
C LEU A 158 10.01 -7.42 -44.29
N VAL A 159 10.47 -7.70 -43.07
CA VAL A 159 11.21 -8.94 -42.74
C VAL A 159 10.38 -10.18 -43.09
N ASP A 160 9.12 -10.21 -42.65
CA ASP A 160 8.19 -11.31 -42.94
C ASP A 160 8.03 -11.51 -44.46
N GLN A 161 7.89 -10.43 -45.24
CA GLN A 161 7.78 -10.52 -46.70
C GLN A 161 9.08 -10.99 -47.39
N ILE A 162 10.24 -10.56 -46.90
CA ILE A 162 11.55 -10.89 -47.50
C ILE A 162 11.93 -12.34 -47.21
N VAL A 163 11.72 -12.81 -45.98
CA VAL A 163 12.12 -14.16 -45.53
C VAL A 163 11.03 -15.20 -45.76
N GLY A 164 9.76 -14.77 -45.83
CA GLY A 164 8.60 -15.67 -45.93
C GLY A 164 8.12 -16.20 -44.58
N THR A 165 8.23 -15.39 -43.52
CA THR A 165 7.76 -15.69 -42.16
C THR A 165 6.44 -14.97 -41.86
N ALA A 166 5.83 -15.24 -40.70
CA ALA A 166 4.57 -14.63 -40.27
C ALA A 166 4.63 -14.13 -38.80
N HIS A 167 5.79 -13.63 -38.38
CA HIS A 167 6.04 -13.22 -37.00
C HIS A 167 5.12 -12.09 -36.55
N LEU A 168 4.86 -11.10 -37.42
CA LEU A 168 3.98 -9.99 -37.08
C LEU A 168 2.53 -10.47 -36.85
N SER A 169 2.03 -11.40 -37.67
CA SER A 169 0.69 -11.97 -37.48
C SER A 169 0.61 -12.73 -36.17
N ALA A 170 1.57 -13.62 -35.91
CA ALA A 170 1.65 -14.38 -34.66
C ALA A 170 1.72 -13.48 -33.43
N LEU A 171 2.45 -12.36 -33.51
CA LEU A 171 2.51 -11.37 -32.43
C LEU A 171 1.16 -10.68 -32.21
N THR A 172 0.45 -10.31 -33.28
CA THR A 172 -0.89 -9.71 -33.14
C THR A 172 -1.94 -10.68 -32.62
N ASP A 173 -1.83 -11.97 -32.94
CA ASP A 173 -2.70 -13.01 -32.40
C ASP A 173 -2.39 -13.27 -30.92
N ALA A 174 -1.11 -13.31 -30.54
CA ALA A 174 -0.70 -13.37 -29.14
C ALA A 174 -1.17 -12.15 -28.34
N LYS A 175 -1.14 -10.93 -28.93
CA LYS A 175 -1.73 -9.72 -28.30
C LYS A 175 -3.23 -9.89 -28.05
N LYS A 176 -3.99 -10.41 -29.01
CA LYS A 176 -5.44 -10.67 -28.83
C LYS A 176 -5.68 -11.69 -27.72
N ALA A 177 -4.91 -12.77 -27.70
CA ALA A 177 -4.98 -13.79 -26.65
C ALA A 177 -4.68 -13.20 -25.28
N LEU A 178 -3.58 -12.44 -25.13
CA LEU A 178 -3.23 -11.74 -23.89
C LEU A 178 -4.33 -10.79 -23.43
N ALA A 179 -4.87 -9.96 -24.33
CA ALA A 179 -5.96 -9.05 -24.00
C ALA A 179 -7.19 -9.81 -23.47
N GLY A 180 -7.55 -10.94 -24.11
CA GLY A 180 -8.65 -11.81 -23.66
C GLY A 180 -8.38 -12.47 -22.31
N SER A 181 -7.14 -12.88 -22.04
CA SER A 181 -6.74 -13.51 -20.77
C SER A 181 -6.67 -12.51 -19.61
N ILE A 182 -6.08 -11.32 -19.84
CA ILE A 182 -5.90 -10.30 -18.81
C ILE A 182 -7.25 -9.84 -18.25
N VAL A 183 -8.26 -9.61 -19.10
CA VAL A 183 -9.57 -9.14 -18.62
C VAL A 183 -10.31 -10.17 -17.77
N GLN A 184 -9.91 -11.45 -17.79
CA GLN A 184 -10.49 -12.45 -16.88
C GLN A 184 -10.11 -12.21 -15.42
N PHE A 185 -9.04 -11.45 -15.16
CA PHE A 185 -8.62 -11.03 -13.81
C PHE A 185 -9.41 -9.82 -13.29
N LEU A 186 -10.36 -9.29 -14.06
CA LEU A 186 -11.24 -8.20 -13.61
C LEU A 186 -12.19 -8.70 -12.51
N SER A 187 -12.35 -7.92 -11.45
CA SER A 187 -13.13 -8.29 -10.26
C SER A 187 -13.79 -7.06 -9.61
N PRO A 188 -14.92 -7.25 -8.90
CA PRO A 188 -15.46 -6.22 -8.00
C PRO A 188 -14.39 -5.77 -6.99
N ILE A 189 -14.24 -4.45 -6.82
CA ILE A 189 -13.26 -3.86 -5.88
C ILE A 189 -13.68 -4.10 -4.42
N TYR A 190 -14.97 -4.14 -4.14
CA TYR A 190 -15.50 -4.34 -2.80
C TYR A 190 -15.88 -5.79 -2.54
N ASP A 191 -15.66 -6.25 -1.30
CA ASP A 191 -15.97 -7.59 -0.83
C ASP A 191 -17.48 -7.81 -0.69
N GLY A 192 -17.92 -9.07 -0.78
CA GLY A 192 -19.33 -9.44 -0.68
C GLY A 192 -20.22 -8.97 -1.84
N VAL A 193 -19.70 -8.17 -2.77
CA VAL A 193 -20.41 -7.72 -3.98
C VAL A 193 -20.26 -8.76 -5.07
N THR A 194 -21.40 -9.19 -5.63
CA THR A 194 -21.43 -10.05 -6.81
C THR A 194 -22.19 -9.35 -7.93
N PHE A 195 -21.62 -9.36 -9.12
CA PHE A 195 -22.22 -8.80 -10.32
C PHE A 195 -22.65 -9.93 -11.24
N SER A 196 -23.66 -9.68 -12.08
CA SER A 196 -24.13 -10.67 -13.04
C SER A 196 -23.11 -10.90 -14.16
N ASP A 197 -23.25 -12.03 -14.87
CA ASP A 197 -22.37 -12.35 -16.01
C ASP A 197 -22.42 -11.25 -17.10
N ILE A 198 -23.59 -10.65 -17.32
CA ILE A 198 -23.78 -9.55 -18.29
C ILE A 198 -22.97 -8.31 -17.88
N GLU A 199 -22.99 -7.97 -16.59
CA GLU A 199 -22.29 -6.83 -16.03
C GLU A 199 -20.77 -7.01 -16.10
N MET A 200 -20.30 -8.21 -15.71
CA MET A 200 -18.89 -8.59 -15.80
C MET A 200 -18.41 -8.57 -17.25
N GLU A 201 -19.18 -9.13 -18.19
CA GLU A 201 -18.78 -9.19 -19.59
C GLU A 201 -18.72 -7.81 -20.24
N ALA A 202 -19.68 -6.93 -19.96
CA ALA A 202 -19.65 -5.55 -20.45
C ALA A 202 -18.42 -4.77 -19.91
N ALA A 203 -18.03 -5.01 -18.66
CA ALA A 203 -16.83 -4.43 -18.06
C ALA A 203 -15.54 -4.98 -18.69
N ARG A 204 -15.46 -6.30 -18.90
CA ARG A 204 -14.34 -6.98 -19.56
C ARG A 204 -14.18 -6.54 -21.00
N GLU A 205 -15.25 -6.49 -21.78
CA GLU A 205 -15.22 -6.05 -23.17
C GLU A 205 -14.69 -4.61 -23.25
N LYS A 206 -15.20 -3.72 -22.38
CA LYS A 206 -14.76 -2.32 -22.35
C LYS A 206 -13.25 -2.19 -22.11
N LEU A 207 -12.71 -2.96 -21.17
CA LEU A 207 -11.28 -2.99 -20.87
C LEU A 207 -10.50 -3.65 -22.01
N GLN A 208 -10.98 -4.77 -22.56
CA GLN A 208 -10.33 -5.53 -23.63
C GLN A 208 -10.10 -4.65 -24.86
N GLN A 209 -11.08 -3.81 -25.22
CA GLN A 209 -10.91 -2.87 -26.34
C GLN A 209 -9.75 -1.89 -26.10
N GLN A 210 -9.49 -1.46 -24.87
CA GLN A 210 -8.29 -0.66 -24.57
C GLN A 210 -7.00 -1.47 -24.62
N LEU A 211 -7.02 -2.74 -24.20
CA LEU A 211 -5.85 -3.61 -24.26
C LEU A 211 -5.47 -3.97 -25.71
N LEU A 212 -6.46 -4.13 -26.59
CA LEU A 212 -6.25 -4.34 -28.02
C LEU A 212 -5.61 -3.12 -28.71
N ILE A 213 -5.89 -1.90 -28.22
CA ILE A 213 -5.17 -0.69 -28.64
C ILE A 213 -3.74 -0.75 -28.11
N ARG A 214 -3.57 -0.90 -26.80
CA ARG A 214 -2.26 -0.91 -26.12
C ARG A 214 -2.35 -1.79 -24.87
N LEU A 215 -1.58 -2.89 -24.82
CA LEU A 215 -1.64 -3.86 -23.73
C LEU A 215 -1.26 -3.24 -22.38
N SER A 216 -0.27 -2.35 -22.38
CA SER A 216 0.18 -1.63 -21.17
C SER A 216 -0.89 -0.74 -20.54
N ASN A 217 -2.01 -0.45 -21.23
CA ASN A 217 -3.19 0.14 -20.59
C ASN A 217 -3.73 -0.71 -19.43
N ALA A 218 -3.44 -2.02 -19.42
CA ALA A 218 -3.74 -2.90 -18.30
C ALA A 218 -3.14 -2.41 -16.98
N ASN A 219 -2.06 -1.62 -16.99
CA ASN A 219 -1.43 -1.05 -15.78
C ASN A 219 -1.83 0.40 -15.52
N LEU A 220 -2.34 1.12 -16.53
CA LEU A 220 -2.70 2.53 -16.43
C LEU A 220 -4.14 2.73 -15.95
N ILE A 221 -5.05 1.85 -16.36
CA ILE A 221 -6.45 1.95 -15.97
C ILE A 221 -6.58 1.51 -14.51
N ASN A 222 -7.06 2.41 -13.65
CA ASN A 222 -7.28 2.11 -12.23
C ASN A 222 -8.60 1.37 -12.04
N THR A 223 -9.69 1.91 -12.62
CA THR A 223 -11.05 1.45 -12.31
C THR A 223 -11.95 1.45 -13.54
N VAL A 224 -12.74 0.39 -13.71
CA VAL A 224 -13.89 0.35 -14.60
C VAL A 224 -15.11 0.80 -13.79
N VAL A 225 -15.81 1.82 -14.28
CA VAL A 225 -17.03 2.35 -13.67
C VAL A 225 -18.21 1.98 -14.56
N GLN A 226 -19.26 1.43 -13.95
CA GLN A 226 -20.45 1.00 -14.65
C GLN A 226 -21.71 1.45 -13.93
N PHE A 227 -22.72 1.88 -14.69
CA PHE A 227 -24.05 2.19 -14.18
C PHE A 227 -25.12 1.37 -14.91
N PRO A 228 -26.14 0.86 -14.19
CA PRO A 228 -27.36 0.37 -14.81
C PRO A 228 -28.08 1.51 -15.56
N VAL A 229 -28.68 1.17 -16.70
CA VAL A 229 -29.50 2.11 -17.48
C VAL A 229 -30.88 1.51 -17.69
N THR A 230 -31.92 2.29 -17.46
CA THR A 230 -33.27 1.96 -17.91
C THR A 230 -33.54 2.62 -19.26
N ILE A 231 -34.02 1.84 -20.23
CA ILE A 231 -34.36 2.33 -21.57
C ILE A 231 -35.82 2.05 -21.89
N THR A 232 -36.50 3.05 -22.43
CA THR A 232 -37.76 2.86 -23.15
C THR A 232 -37.54 3.33 -24.58
N SER A 233 -37.70 2.45 -25.56
CA SER A 233 -37.41 2.77 -26.97
C SER A 233 -38.49 2.18 -27.87
N GLU A 234 -38.96 2.97 -28.84
CA GLU A 234 -39.83 2.50 -29.93
C GLU A 234 -39.00 1.99 -31.13
N LEU A 235 -37.68 2.15 -31.08
CA LEU A 235 -36.76 1.81 -32.15
C LEU A 235 -36.33 0.35 -32.02
N ALA A 236 -36.60 -0.45 -33.06
CA ALA A 236 -36.05 -1.80 -33.16
C ALA A 236 -34.53 -1.75 -33.37
N GLY A 237 -33.77 -2.27 -32.40
CA GLY A 237 -32.37 -2.73 -32.45
C GLY A 237 -31.29 -1.77 -33.00
N GLY A 238 -30.03 -2.03 -32.64
CA GLY A 238 -28.85 -1.58 -33.41
C GLY A 238 -28.54 -0.07 -33.42
N ARG A 239 -28.82 0.63 -32.31
CA ARG A 239 -28.44 2.05 -32.14
C ARG A 239 -27.80 2.27 -30.79
N ARG A 240 -26.74 3.07 -30.74
CA ARG A 240 -26.01 3.35 -29.50
C ARG A 240 -25.78 4.84 -29.32
N LEU A 241 -26.09 5.39 -28.16
CA LEU A 241 -25.68 6.74 -27.79
C LEU A 241 -24.21 6.70 -27.38
N TYR A 242 -23.41 7.64 -27.87
CA TYR A 242 -21.98 7.72 -27.59
C TYR A 242 -21.61 9.05 -26.97
N GLY A 243 -20.84 9.00 -25.89
CA GLY A 243 -20.47 10.18 -25.12
C GLY A 243 -19.23 9.99 -24.27
N LYS A 244 -18.95 10.97 -23.42
CA LYS A 244 -17.86 10.91 -22.44
C LYS A 244 -18.34 11.49 -21.10
N PRO A 245 -17.95 10.89 -19.96
CA PRO A 245 -18.14 11.50 -18.65
C PRO A 245 -17.45 12.86 -18.54
N PHE A 246 -18.06 13.79 -17.81
CA PHE A 246 -17.60 15.15 -17.58
C PHE A 246 -17.88 15.55 -16.14
N VAL A 247 -16.96 16.31 -15.52
CA VAL A 247 -17.09 16.79 -14.13
C VAL A 247 -17.84 18.13 -14.12
N GLN A 248 -18.94 18.22 -13.38
CA GLN A 248 -19.87 19.37 -13.44
C GLN A 248 -19.30 20.68 -12.86
N ALA A 249 -18.38 20.62 -11.89
CA ALA A 249 -17.89 21.80 -11.17
C ALA A 249 -16.37 21.82 -10.92
N ALA A 250 -15.54 21.82 -11.97
CA ALA A 250 -14.13 22.18 -11.80
C ALA A 250 -13.97 23.71 -11.76
N GLY A 251 -14.08 24.31 -10.57
CA GLY A 251 -13.54 25.64 -10.33
C GLY A 251 -12.07 25.67 -10.77
N ASN A 252 -11.67 26.64 -11.59
CA ASN A 252 -10.32 26.85 -12.14
C ASN A 252 -9.21 25.91 -11.59
N SER A 253 -8.91 24.82 -12.29
CA SER A 253 -7.66 24.08 -12.10
C SER A 253 -7.14 23.58 -13.44
N GLY A 254 -6.09 24.24 -13.93
CA GLY A 254 -5.43 23.96 -15.20
C GLY A 254 -4.59 22.68 -15.23
N ASP A 255 -4.86 21.72 -14.34
CA ASP A 255 -4.11 20.46 -14.26
C ASP A 255 -5.06 19.31 -13.87
N ARG A 256 -5.76 18.75 -14.87
CA ARG A 256 -6.59 17.56 -14.66
C ARG A 256 -5.70 16.33 -14.78
N ASN A 257 -5.29 15.80 -13.63
CA ASN A 257 -4.44 14.60 -13.52
C ASN A 257 -5.21 13.28 -13.67
N PHE A 258 -6.36 13.28 -14.34
CA PHE A 258 -7.21 12.12 -14.54
C PHE A 258 -7.82 12.10 -15.94
N ALA A 259 -8.26 10.93 -16.39
CA ALA A 259 -9.00 10.77 -17.63
C ALA A 259 -10.15 9.76 -17.50
N PHE A 260 -11.18 10.01 -18.30
CA PHE A 260 -12.28 9.08 -18.54
C PHE A 260 -12.25 8.61 -19.99
N SER A 261 -12.46 7.31 -20.22
CA SER A 261 -12.76 6.82 -21.56
C SER A 261 -14.15 7.28 -22.02
N THR A 262 -14.42 7.18 -23.32
CA THR A 262 -15.80 7.35 -23.82
C THR A 262 -16.69 6.20 -23.38
N ALA A 263 -18.00 6.38 -23.45
CA ALA A 263 -19.00 5.40 -23.04
C ALA A 263 -20.10 5.26 -24.11
N LYS A 264 -20.77 4.11 -24.12
CA LYS A 264 -21.92 3.85 -25.00
C LYS A 264 -23.14 3.43 -24.17
N ILE A 265 -24.33 3.77 -24.64
CA ILE A 265 -25.60 3.21 -24.16
C ILE A 265 -26.27 2.53 -25.35
N ASP A 266 -26.45 1.21 -25.29
CA ASP A 266 -27.13 0.46 -26.34
C ASP A 266 -28.65 0.58 -26.19
N LEU A 267 -29.30 1.25 -27.14
CA LEU A 267 -30.74 1.52 -27.11
C LEU A 267 -31.61 0.29 -27.39
N GLY A 268 -31.01 -0.82 -27.84
CA GLY A 268 -31.69 -2.08 -28.12
C GLY A 268 -31.39 -3.20 -27.13
N ALA A 269 -30.54 -2.97 -26.12
CA ALA A 269 -30.22 -3.99 -25.12
C ALA A 269 -31.34 -4.14 -24.09
N ASN A 270 -31.56 -5.38 -23.61
CA ASN A 270 -32.57 -5.66 -22.57
C ASN A 270 -32.13 -5.12 -21.21
N ASP A 271 -30.83 -5.26 -20.88
CA ASP A 271 -30.20 -4.77 -19.65
C ASP A 271 -29.03 -3.85 -20.02
N PRO A 272 -29.30 -2.62 -20.48
CA PRO A 272 -28.27 -1.73 -20.97
C PRO A 272 -27.41 -1.20 -19.83
N LEU A 273 -26.10 -1.14 -20.07
CA LEU A 273 -25.10 -0.69 -19.11
C LEU A 273 -24.34 0.49 -19.70
N LEU A 274 -24.06 1.50 -18.87
CA LEU A 274 -23.14 2.58 -19.18
C LEU A 274 -21.79 2.27 -18.54
N THR A 275 -20.84 1.78 -19.34
CA THR A 275 -19.49 1.40 -18.86
C THR A 275 -18.41 2.33 -19.41
N PHE A 276 -17.56 2.84 -18.53
CA PHE A 276 -16.36 3.61 -18.89
C PHE A 276 -15.18 3.29 -17.97
N LEU A 277 -13.99 3.75 -18.37
CA LEU A 277 -12.74 3.53 -17.67
C LEU A 277 -12.27 4.84 -17.08
N PHE A 278 -11.64 4.75 -15.91
CA PHE A 278 -11.04 5.84 -15.17
C PHE A 278 -9.56 5.54 -14.91
N ASP A 279 -8.72 6.55 -15.15
CA ASP A 279 -7.29 6.55 -14.81
C ASP A 279 -6.88 7.88 -14.19
N THR A 280 -5.91 7.85 -13.27
CA THR A 280 -5.32 9.03 -12.62
C THR A 280 -3.80 8.93 -12.51
N LYS A 281 -3.12 10.08 -12.53
CA LYS A 281 -1.66 10.19 -12.38
C LYS A 281 -1.20 10.40 -10.94
N HIS A 282 -2.13 10.60 -10.01
CA HIS A 282 -1.88 10.76 -8.57
C HIS A 282 -2.58 9.63 -7.81
N ASP A 283 -2.45 8.41 -8.32
CA ASP A 283 -3.05 7.22 -7.72
C ASP A 283 -2.52 6.96 -6.31
N GLU A 284 -1.30 7.37 -5.98
CA GLU A 284 -0.73 7.26 -4.63
C GLU A 284 -1.23 8.33 -3.63
N ALA A 285 -1.91 9.37 -4.11
CA ALA A 285 -2.29 10.52 -3.28
C ALA A 285 -3.59 10.32 -2.49
N SER A 286 -4.51 9.49 -3.00
CA SER A 286 -5.82 9.25 -2.39
C SER A 286 -6.36 7.86 -2.77
N ALA A 287 -6.99 7.16 -1.81
CA ALA A 287 -7.63 5.86 -2.02
C ALA A 287 -8.90 5.93 -2.89
N THR A 288 -9.56 7.09 -2.90
CA THR A 288 -10.75 7.40 -3.68
C THR A 288 -10.60 8.79 -4.32
N VAL A 289 -11.33 9.04 -5.40
CA VAL A 289 -11.46 10.37 -5.99
C VAL A 289 -12.93 10.70 -6.17
N ASP A 290 -13.36 11.80 -5.56
CA ASP A 290 -14.74 12.27 -5.59
C ASP A 290 -15.03 13.08 -6.87
N PHE A 291 -16.21 12.86 -7.44
CA PHE A 291 -16.67 13.61 -8.60
C PHE A 291 -18.19 13.79 -8.62
N ASP A 292 -18.65 14.99 -9.00
CA ASP A 292 -19.99 15.16 -9.55
C ASP A 292 -19.94 14.99 -11.08
N LEU A 293 -20.47 13.88 -11.58
CA LEU A 293 -20.34 13.49 -12.98
C LEU A 293 -21.62 13.70 -13.80
N GLU A 294 -21.43 14.00 -15.08
CA GLU A 294 -22.47 13.92 -16.11
C GLU A 294 -21.92 13.22 -17.35
N LEU A 295 -22.74 12.44 -18.04
CA LEU A 295 -22.43 11.96 -19.39
C LEU A 295 -22.83 13.02 -20.41
N ARG A 296 -21.88 13.43 -21.25
CA ARG A 296 -22.14 14.28 -22.43
C ARG A 296 -22.19 13.43 -23.69
N ILE A 297 -23.39 13.27 -24.23
CA ILE A 297 -23.63 12.56 -25.47
C ILE A 297 -23.23 13.47 -26.64
N THR A 298 -22.48 12.92 -27.57
CA THR A 298 -21.94 13.66 -28.72
C THR A 298 -22.35 13.05 -30.05
N HIS A 299 -22.59 11.73 -30.07
CA HIS A 299 -22.91 11.01 -31.29
C HIS A 299 -24.01 9.96 -31.06
N LEU A 300 -24.72 9.64 -32.15
CA LEU A 300 -25.56 8.46 -32.28
C LEU A 300 -24.92 7.53 -33.30
N GLU A 301 -24.62 6.31 -32.87
CA GLU A 301 -24.19 5.21 -33.73
C GLU A 301 -25.43 4.45 -34.22
N HIS A 302 -25.51 4.16 -35.52
CA HIS A 302 -26.63 3.47 -36.15
C HIS A 302 -26.15 2.59 -37.32
N GLU A 303 -27.07 1.82 -37.92
CA GLU A 303 -26.75 0.90 -39.04
C GLU A 303 -25.62 -0.07 -38.69
N ILE A 304 -25.67 -0.61 -37.47
CA ILE A 304 -24.65 -1.52 -36.94
C ILE A 304 -24.88 -2.90 -37.56
N GLU A 305 -23.88 -3.40 -38.27
CA GLU A 305 -23.87 -4.74 -38.88
C GLU A 305 -22.61 -5.49 -38.47
N ALA A 306 -22.79 -6.69 -37.90
CA ALA A 306 -21.70 -7.59 -37.57
C ALA A 306 -21.26 -8.40 -38.80
N HIS A 307 -19.96 -8.55 -39.00
CA HIS A 307 -19.39 -9.38 -40.07
C HIS A 307 -18.79 -10.67 -39.49
N GLU A 308 -19.30 -11.84 -39.90
CA GLU A 308 -18.86 -13.15 -39.39
C GLU A 308 -18.04 -13.96 -40.43
N THR A 309 -17.14 -13.32 -41.18
CA THR A 309 -16.23 -14.05 -42.09
C THR A 309 -14.88 -14.33 -41.42
N ASP A 310 -14.17 -15.38 -41.84
CA ASP A 310 -12.89 -15.84 -41.22
C ASP A 310 -11.83 -14.74 -41.05
N ASN A 311 -11.89 -13.64 -41.82
CA ASN A 311 -10.95 -12.50 -41.73
C ASN A 311 -11.51 -11.23 -41.06
N LEU A 312 -12.80 -11.20 -40.69
CA LEU A 312 -13.49 -10.02 -40.12
C LEU A 312 -14.38 -10.36 -38.92
N SER A 313 -14.30 -11.58 -38.38
CA SER A 313 -15.04 -11.98 -37.18
C SER A 313 -14.79 -10.99 -36.03
N GLY A 314 -15.86 -10.44 -35.47
CA GLY A 314 -15.82 -9.41 -34.41
C GLY A 314 -15.75 -7.96 -34.92
N TYR A 315 -15.71 -7.72 -36.23
CA TYR A 315 -15.82 -6.37 -36.79
C TYR A 315 -17.29 -5.99 -36.99
N GLU A 316 -17.71 -4.91 -36.32
CA GLU A 316 -18.98 -4.23 -36.58
C GLU A 316 -18.73 -3.02 -37.48
N SER A 317 -19.42 -2.99 -38.63
CA SER A 317 -19.49 -1.77 -39.42
C SER A 317 -20.67 -0.93 -38.95
N SER A 318 -20.46 0.37 -38.72
CA SER A 318 -21.50 1.29 -38.27
C SER A 318 -21.39 2.68 -38.91
N SER A 319 -22.52 3.39 -38.94
CA SER A 319 -22.65 4.79 -39.36
C SER A 319 -22.79 5.70 -38.13
N TRP A 320 -22.24 6.91 -38.21
CA TRP A 320 -22.15 7.82 -37.07
C TRP A 320 -22.76 9.19 -37.38
N LEU A 321 -23.67 9.64 -36.51
CA LEU A 321 -24.27 10.97 -36.55
C LEU A 321 -23.72 11.81 -35.39
N ALA A 322 -23.08 12.93 -35.69
CA ALA A 322 -22.59 13.90 -34.71
C ALA A 322 -23.65 14.98 -34.47
N PHE A 323 -24.11 15.15 -33.23
CA PHE A 323 -25.06 16.21 -32.89
C PHE A 323 -24.42 17.60 -33.05
N VAL A 324 -25.16 18.55 -33.63
CA VAL A 324 -24.63 19.89 -33.91
C VAL A 324 -24.66 20.77 -32.66
N ASN A 325 -25.74 20.71 -31.89
CA ASN A 325 -25.91 21.48 -30.66
C ASN A 325 -26.02 20.58 -29.44
N PHE A 326 -25.31 20.95 -28.38
CA PHE A 326 -25.39 20.32 -27.07
C PHE A 326 -26.40 21.05 -26.17
N ASP A 327 -27.25 20.29 -25.48
CA ASP A 327 -28.23 20.77 -24.50
C ASP A 327 -28.55 19.68 -23.46
N ASP A 328 -29.53 19.92 -22.59
CA ASP A 328 -29.90 19.00 -21.50
C ASP A 328 -30.44 17.64 -22.01
N GLN A 329 -30.90 17.52 -23.25
CA GLN A 329 -31.36 16.23 -23.80
C GLN A 329 -30.18 15.28 -24.07
N LEU A 330 -29.00 15.85 -24.33
CA LEU A 330 -27.75 15.12 -24.55
C LEU A 330 -26.90 15.00 -23.28
N ARG A 331 -27.45 15.45 -22.13
CA ARG A 331 -26.85 15.31 -20.81
C ARG A 331 -27.55 14.19 -20.05
N LYS A 332 -26.77 13.33 -19.37
CA LYS A 332 -27.30 12.39 -18.38
C LYS A 332 -26.54 12.60 -17.08
N ASP A 333 -27.26 12.94 -16.02
CA ASP A 333 -26.65 13.07 -14.70
C ASP A 333 -26.17 11.69 -14.23
N LEU A 334 -24.94 11.64 -13.73
CA LEU A 334 -24.34 10.44 -13.13
C LEU A 334 -24.21 10.58 -11.62
N GLY A 335 -24.62 11.73 -11.06
CA GLY A 335 -24.60 12.00 -9.63
C GLY A 335 -23.18 12.19 -9.07
N HIS A 336 -23.13 12.19 -7.74
CA HIS A 336 -21.89 12.17 -6.97
C HIS A 336 -21.35 10.74 -6.93
N VAL A 337 -20.06 10.57 -7.20
CA VAL A 337 -19.38 9.28 -7.14
C VAL A 337 -18.02 9.37 -6.47
N ASP A 338 -17.73 8.39 -5.62
CA ASP A 338 -16.41 8.14 -5.06
C ASP A 338 -15.75 7.01 -5.83
N ILE A 339 -14.87 7.33 -6.77
CA ILE A 339 -14.23 6.29 -7.59
C ILE A 339 -13.03 5.74 -6.81
N PRO A 340 -13.02 4.46 -6.40
CA PRO A 340 -11.86 3.85 -5.76
C PRO A 340 -10.67 3.80 -6.71
N VAL A 341 -9.46 3.91 -6.17
CA VAL A 341 -8.20 3.87 -6.90
C VAL A 341 -7.28 2.80 -6.30
N PRO A 342 -7.47 1.51 -6.66
CA PRO A 342 -6.58 0.46 -6.22
C PRO A 342 -5.19 0.66 -6.82
N LEU A 343 -4.16 0.67 -5.97
CA LEU A 343 -2.77 0.65 -6.41
C LEU A 343 -2.34 -0.78 -6.70
N ARG A 344 -1.80 -1.02 -7.90
CA ARG A 344 -1.33 -2.34 -8.35
C ARG A 344 0.19 -2.38 -8.47
N ALA A 345 0.83 -2.16 -7.33
CA ALA A 345 2.27 -2.22 -7.16
C ALA A 345 2.54 -2.67 -5.73
N TYR A 346 3.49 -3.58 -5.54
CA TYR A 346 3.86 -4.04 -4.22
C TYR A 346 4.41 -2.86 -3.39
N PRO A 347 3.90 -2.63 -2.16
CA PRO A 347 4.33 -1.50 -1.34
C PRO A 347 5.80 -1.61 -0.93
N THR A 348 6.45 -0.45 -0.76
CA THR A 348 7.81 -0.42 -0.23
C THR A 348 7.76 -0.75 1.27
N PRO A 349 8.47 -1.79 1.73
CA PRO A 349 8.43 -2.15 3.13
C PRO A 349 9.19 -1.12 4.00
N PRO A 350 8.81 -0.92 5.28
CA PRO A 350 9.47 0.05 6.14
C PRO A 350 10.91 -0.34 6.48
N GLY A 351 11.79 0.65 6.64
CA GLY A 351 13.17 0.44 7.06
C GLY A 351 13.30 0.52 8.58
N LEU A 352 13.74 -0.55 9.25
CA LEU A 352 14.05 -0.52 10.69
C LEU A 352 15.42 0.13 10.94
N GLN A 353 15.46 1.22 11.71
CA GLN A 353 16.70 1.96 12.00
C GLN A 353 17.30 1.58 13.35
N ARG A 354 16.48 1.66 14.40
CA ARG A 354 16.97 1.50 15.78
C ARG A 354 15.86 0.98 16.68
N GLN A 355 16.24 0.14 17.63
CA GLN A 355 15.46 -0.14 18.84
C GLN A 355 16.30 0.22 20.07
N ALA A 356 15.66 0.73 21.11
CA ALA A 356 16.30 1.17 22.34
C ALA A 356 15.42 0.90 23.57
N ALA A 357 16.08 0.70 24.71
CA ALA A 357 15.46 0.72 26.03
C ALA A 357 15.88 2.00 26.73
N VAL A 358 14.91 2.78 27.19
CA VAL A 358 15.15 4.02 27.94
C VAL A 358 14.58 3.83 29.33
N GLN A 359 15.38 4.03 30.38
CA GLN A 359 14.85 3.99 31.74
C GLN A 359 13.86 5.15 31.93
N SER A 360 12.66 4.86 32.40
CA SER A 360 11.64 5.87 32.65
C SER A 360 12.09 6.72 33.84
N THR A 361 12.35 8.01 33.63
CA THR A 361 12.83 8.89 34.70
C THR A 361 11.68 9.57 35.41
N ALA A 362 11.59 9.41 36.74
CA ALA A 362 10.81 10.28 37.62
C ALA A 362 11.55 11.60 37.91
N GLU A 363 10.92 12.47 38.71
CA GLU A 363 11.38 13.81 39.08
C GLU A 363 12.91 13.90 39.29
N PRO A 364 13.59 14.94 38.78
CA PRO A 364 15.03 15.10 38.93
C PRO A 364 15.47 15.00 40.40
N GLY A 365 16.26 13.98 40.72
CA GLY A 365 16.90 13.81 42.04
C GLY A 365 16.18 12.88 43.03
N LYS A 366 15.07 12.23 42.65
CA LYS A 366 14.43 11.18 43.46
C LYS A 366 14.13 9.96 42.59
N SER A 367 14.55 8.78 43.05
CA SER A 367 14.24 7.50 42.41
C SER A 367 13.70 6.57 43.49
N ASP A 368 12.50 6.04 43.27
CA ASP A 368 11.95 4.95 44.07
C ASP A 368 12.12 3.62 43.33
N LEU A 369 11.87 2.51 44.02
CA LEU A 369 12.02 1.18 43.44
C LEU A 369 11.10 0.94 42.23
N GLN A 370 9.94 1.58 42.21
CA GLN A 370 8.98 1.47 41.11
C GLN A 370 9.57 2.10 39.83
N ASN A 371 10.02 3.35 39.90
CA ASN A 371 10.62 4.05 38.77
C ASN A 371 11.95 3.42 38.34
N ALA A 372 12.76 2.95 39.30
CA ALA A 372 14.04 2.31 39.00
C ALA A 372 13.89 1.00 38.19
N THR A 373 12.70 0.39 38.19
CA THR A 373 12.39 -0.84 37.45
C THR A 373 11.61 -0.58 36.15
N GLN A 374 11.26 0.67 35.84
CA GLN A 374 10.49 1.01 34.66
C GLN A 374 11.38 1.40 33.46
N TRP A 375 10.94 1.00 32.28
CA TRP A 375 11.57 1.34 31.03
C TRP A 375 10.58 1.51 29.88
N ASP A 376 10.97 2.31 28.90
CA ASP A 376 10.25 2.52 27.66
C ASP A 376 10.95 1.76 26.53
N TYR A 377 10.19 1.00 25.75
CA TYR A 377 10.65 0.43 24.50
C TYR A 377 10.43 1.43 23.36
N ARG A 378 11.52 1.86 22.71
CA ARG A 378 11.49 2.83 21.61
C ARG A 378 12.00 2.20 20.32
N VAL A 379 11.23 2.30 19.25
CA VAL A 379 11.62 1.80 17.93
C VAL A 379 11.48 2.88 16.88
N THR A 380 12.59 3.20 16.23
CA THR A 380 12.66 4.16 15.12
C THR A 380 12.65 3.41 13.79
N TYR A 381 11.70 3.76 12.92
CA TYR A 381 11.56 3.21 11.58
C TYR A 381 11.41 4.32 10.53
N LEU A 382 11.75 4.01 9.27
CA LEU A 382 11.52 4.85 8.11
C LEU A 382 10.34 4.31 7.33
N GLN A 383 9.39 5.18 7.02
CA GLN A 383 8.25 4.86 6.17
C GLN A 383 8.25 5.70 4.89
N GLN A 384 7.77 5.08 3.82
CA GLN A 384 7.41 5.72 2.56
C GLN A 384 6.02 5.22 2.23
N THR A 385 5.00 6.02 2.50
CA THR A 385 3.60 5.58 2.46
C THR A 385 2.84 6.32 1.36
N ALA A 386 2.13 5.55 0.54
CA ALA A 386 1.00 6.04 -0.25
C ALA A 386 -0.24 6.18 0.65
N ALA A 387 -1.27 6.89 0.19
CA ALA A 387 -2.51 7.07 0.97
C ALA A 387 -3.24 5.75 1.28
N GLN A 388 -3.07 4.74 0.42
CA GLN A 388 -3.62 3.40 0.56
C GLN A 388 -2.81 2.52 1.52
N ASP A 389 -1.64 2.97 1.99
CA ASP A 389 -0.77 2.20 2.87
C ASP A 389 -1.21 2.35 4.32
N ARG A 390 -1.15 1.25 5.06
CA ARG A 390 -1.29 1.20 6.52
C ARG A 390 -0.10 0.46 7.09
N ILE A 391 0.48 1.00 8.16
CA ILE A 391 1.56 0.32 8.86
C ILE A 391 0.92 -0.69 9.82
N LYS A 392 1.38 -1.94 9.75
CA LYS A 392 1.09 -2.96 10.75
C LYS A 392 2.34 -3.18 11.57
N ALA A 393 2.22 -3.05 12.89
CA ALA A 393 3.33 -3.29 13.81
C ALA A 393 2.92 -4.34 14.84
N GLN A 394 3.86 -5.19 15.21
CA GLN A 394 3.70 -6.14 16.31
C GLN A 394 4.88 -5.95 17.26
N ILE A 395 4.60 -5.63 18.52
CA ILE A 395 5.60 -5.62 19.59
C ILE A 395 5.47 -6.95 20.33
N ALA A 396 6.51 -7.78 20.29
CA ALA A 396 6.59 -9.02 21.04
C ALA A 396 7.50 -8.84 22.27
N LEU A 397 7.03 -9.28 23.44
CA LEU A 397 7.73 -9.20 24.72
C LEU A 397 8.08 -10.60 25.22
N ASN A 398 9.21 -10.73 25.92
CA ASN A 398 9.71 -12.01 26.47
C ASN A 398 9.84 -13.15 25.47
N ARG A 399 10.14 -12.83 24.21
CA ARG A 399 10.26 -13.81 23.14
C ARG A 399 11.57 -14.60 23.24
N GLN A 400 11.49 -15.91 23.06
CA GLN A 400 12.69 -16.76 22.87
C GLN A 400 13.10 -16.74 21.39
N PRO A 401 14.41 -16.70 21.06
CA PRO A 401 14.84 -16.75 19.67
C PRO A 401 14.41 -18.07 19.02
N PRO A 402 13.82 -18.06 17.80
CA PRO A 402 13.38 -19.27 17.14
C PRO A 402 14.58 -20.16 16.75
N PRO A 403 14.46 -21.50 16.84
CA PRO A 403 15.45 -22.40 16.26
C PRO A 403 15.44 -22.29 14.74
N ALA A 404 16.63 -22.25 14.12
CA ALA A 404 16.77 -22.14 12.67
C ALA A 404 16.25 -23.41 11.96
N THR A 405 15.12 -23.29 11.27
CA THR A 405 14.63 -24.33 10.35
C THR A 405 14.71 -23.82 8.91
N ALA A 406 15.53 -24.51 8.11
CA ALA A 406 15.52 -24.38 6.66
C ALA A 406 14.34 -25.17 6.10
N SER A 407 13.52 -24.54 5.26
CA SER A 407 12.50 -25.25 4.47
C SER A 407 12.91 -25.30 3.00
N ALA A 408 12.77 -26.51 2.44
CA ALA A 408 13.12 -26.90 1.09
C ALA A 408 12.00 -26.57 0.09
N MET A 409 12.37 -26.34 -1.17
CA MET A 409 11.45 -26.28 -2.31
C MET A 409 11.55 -27.57 -3.14
N MET A 410 10.42 -28.02 -3.70
CA MET A 410 10.36 -28.96 -4.82
C MET A 410 9.28 -28.55 -5.83
N ALA A 411 9.73 -28.43 -7.08
CA ALA A 411 9.16 -28.71 -8.40
C ALA A 411 7.65 -28.56 -8.74
N GLY A 412 7.42 -27.94 -9.91
CA GLY A 412 6.24 -28.01 -10.78
C GLY A 412 6.54 -27.31 -12.11
N GLY A 413 5.85 -27.62 -13.22
CA GLY A 413 6.15 -27.10 -14.57
C GLY A 413 6.16 -25.56 -14.72
N ARG A 414 6.66 -25.07 -15.87
CA ARG A 414 6.91 -23.63 -16.06
C ARG A 414 5.64 -22.81 -15.87
N SER A 415 5.64 -21.96 -14.86
CA SER A 415 4.52 -21.08 -14.50
C SER A 415 4.66 -19.72 -15.21
N LEU A 416 3.63 -18.88 -15.18
CA LEU A 416 3.70 -17.49 -15.66
C LEU A 416 4.93 -16.75 -15.08
N LEU A 417 5.26 -17.01 -13.80
CA LEU A 417 6.44 -16.47 -13.13
C LEU A 417 7.76 -16.87 -13.83
N GLU A 418 7.90 -18.14 -14.24
CA GLU A 418 9.10 -18.62 -14.94
C GLU A 418 9.19 -18.07 -16.37
N GLU A 419 8.06 -17.94 -17.05
CA GLU A 419 8.01 -17.35 -18.39
C GLU A 419 8.32 -15.85 -18.37
N LEU A 420 7.82 -15.09 -17.38
CA LEU A 420 8.15 -13.67 -17.21
C LEU A 420 9.64 -13.50 -16.87
N ALA A 421 10.19 -14.34 -15.99
CA ALA A 421 11.63 -14.34 -15.68
C ALA A 421 12.48 -14.53 -16.94
N THR A 422 12.06 -15.47 -17.78
CA THR A 422 12.76 -15.82 -19.03
C THR A 422 12.68 -14.69 -20.04
N PHE A 423 11.49 -14.11 -20.22
CA PHE A 423 11.31 -12.96 -21.10
C PHE A 423 12.18 -11.79 -20.68
N LEU A 424 12.11 -11.36 -19.41
CA LEU A 424 12.83 -10.18 -18.92
C LEU A 424 14.35 -10.39 -18.90
N TYR A 425 14.82 -11.62 -18.70
CA TYR A 425 16.24 -11.93 -18.79
C TYR A 425 16.80 -11.72 -20.21
N HIS A 426 16.05 -12.09 -21.25
CA HIS A 426 16.51 -12.01 -22.65
C HIS A 426 16.12 -10.74 -23.39
N PHE A 427 15.03 -10.08 -22.98
CA PHE A 427 14.46 -8.95 -23.70
C PHE A 427 15.46 -7.81 -23.97
N PRO A 428 16.35 -7.40 -23.06
CA PRO A 428 17.32 -6.34 -23.36
C PRO A 428 18.23 -6.64 -24.56
N ALA A 429 18.70 -7.90 -24.68
CA ALA A 429 19.53 -8.32 -25.80
C ALA A 429 18.72 -8.39 -27.11
N ILE A 430 17.52 -8.95 -27.05
CA ILE A 430 16.59 -9.03 -28.19
C ILE A 430 16.20 -7.63 -28.69
N GLN A 431 15.85 -6.72 -27.77
CA GLN A 431 15.46 -5.34 -28.07
C GLN A 431 16.61 -4.59 -28.76
N SER A 432 17.84 -4.76 -28.29
CA SER A 432 19.02 -4.17 -28.91
C SER A 432 19.17 -4.61 -30.37
N GLU A 433 19.02 -5.91 -30.65
CA GLU A 433 19.09 -6.46 -32.02
C GLU A 433 17.93 -5.96 -32.90
N LEU A 434 16.70 -5.94 -32.37
CA LEU A 434 15.54 -5.42 -33.11
C LEU A 434 15.74 -3.95 -33.50
N VAL A 435 16.18 -3.10 -32.57
CA VAL A 435 16.40 -1.66 -32.85
C VAL A 435 17.54 -1.46 -33.84
N ALA A 436 18.67 -2.16 -33.66
CA ALA A 436 19.84 -2.04 -34.51
C ALA A 436 19.56 -2.47 -35.95
N ASN A 437 18.86 -3.59 -36.14
CA ASN A 437 18.73 -4.21 -37.45
C ASN A 437 17.45 -3.82 -38.20
N LEU A 438 16.29 -3.71 -37.54
CA LEU A 438 15.04 -3.37 -38.22
C LEU A 438 15.08 -2.01 -38.92
N SER A 439 15.86 -1.06 -38.38
CA SER A 439 15.99 0.29 -38.97
C SER A 439 16.77 0.31 -40.30
N LEU A 440 17.47 -0.77 -40.64
CA LEU A 440 18.29 -0.90 -41.85
C LEU A 440 17.54 -1.57 -43.01
N ILE A 441 16.34 -2.10 -42.76
CA ILE A 441 15.63 -2.97 -43.71
C ILE A 441 14.66 -2.15 -44.57
N THR A 442 14.72 -2.38 -45.88
CA THR A 442 13.83 -1.80 -46.88
C THR A 442 13.24 -2.90 -47.75
N ALA A 443 12.23 -2.59 -48.56
CA ALA A 443 11.64 -3.56 -49.49
C ALA A 443 12.61 -4.06 -50.58
N GLN A 444 13.81 -3.49 -50.68
CA GLN A 444 14.86 -3.88 -51.63
C GLN A 444 16.02 -4.64 -50.97
N THR A 445 16.01 -4.82 -49.65
CA THR A 445 17.05 -5.54 -48.93
C THR A 445 17.01 -7.04 -49.29
N ALA A 446 18.18 -7.65 -49.50
CA ALA A 446 18.28 -9.05 -49.91
C ALA A 446 17.95 -10.01 -48.74
N PRO A 447 17.37 -11.20 -48.99
CA PRO A 447 17.04 -12.16 -47.93
C PRO A 447 18.25 -12.70 -47.14
N ASP A 448 19.44 -12.71 -47.73
CA ASP A 448 20.69 -13.17 -47.12
C ASP A 448 21.50 -12.04 -46.44
N ASP A 449 20.96 -10.82 -46.41
CA ASP A 449 21.58 -9.70 -45.72
C ASP A 449 21.68 -9.96 -44.21
N ALA A 450 22.83 -9.63 -43.63
CA ALA A 450 23.11 -9.89 -42.22
C ALA A 450 22.10 -9.20 -41.28
N ALA A 451 21.61 -8.00 -41.63
CA ALA A 451 20.61 -7.29 -40.85
C ALA A 451 19.23 -7.97 -40.93
N VAL A 452 18.86 -8.53 -42.09
CA VAL A 452 17.61 -9.29 -42.25
C VAL A 452 17.66 -10.56 -41.41
N LEU A 453 18.75 -11.32 -41.47
CA LEU A 453 18.91 -12.55 -40.68
C LEU A 453 18.96 -12.28 -39.18
N ALA A 454 19.62 -11.19 -38.74
CA ALA A 454 19.65 -10.81 -37.32
C ALA A 454 18.27 -10.35 -36.82
N ALA A 455 17.56 -9.54 -37.62
CA ALA A 455 16.21 -9.09 -37.29
C ALA A 455 15.21 -10.25 -37.24
N GLU A 456 15.29 -11.20 -38.17
CA GLU A 456 14.44 -12.39 -38.18
C GLU A 456 14.66 -13.24 -36.92
N ARG A 457 15.91 -13.54 -36.55
CA ARG A 457 16.21 -14.32 -35.33
C ARG A 457 15.71 -13.63 -34.07
N ALA A 458 15.87 -12.31 -33.99
CA ALA A 458 15.39 -11.52 -32.87
C ALA A 458 13.85 -11.47 -32.83
N MET A 459 13.18 -11.32 -33.98
CA MET A 459 11.72 -11.38 -34.10
C MET A 459 11.18 -12.76 -33.70
N ASN A 460 11.80 -13.83 -34.19
CA ASN A 460 11.43 -15.19 -33.84
C ASN A 460 11.57 -15.44 -32.33
N ALA A 461 12.70 -15.05 -31.74
CA ALA A 461 12.92 -15.15 -30.29
C ALA A 461 11.87 -14.36 -29.49
N PHE A 462 11.59 -13.12 -29.90
CA PHE A 462 10.60 -12.27 -29.25
C PHE A 462 9.19 -12.88 -29.30
N VAL A 463 8.71 -13.23 -30.50
CA VAL A 463 7.37 -13.78 -30.71
C VAL A 463 7.19 -15.10 -29.95
N THR A 464 8.22 -15.93 -29.95
CA THR A 464 8.24 -17.19 -29.22
C THR A 464 8.02 -17.01 -27.72
N LEU A 465 8.73 -16.05 -27.09
CA LEU A 465 8.57 -15.75 -25.67
C LEU A 465 7.20 -15.12 -25.35
N VAL A 466 6.67 -14.27 -26.26
CA VAL A 466 5.33 -13.67 -26.11
C VAL A 466 4.23 -14.73 -26.20
N ILE A 467 4.36 -15.72 -27.09
CA ILE A 467 3.41 -16.84 -27.20
C ILE A 467 3.45 -17.70 -25.93
N ALA A 468 4.64 -18.04 -25.42
CA ALA A 468 4.75 -18.81 -24.18
C ALA A 468 4.05 -18.08 -23.00
N LEU A 469 4.21 -16.76 -22.92
CA LEU A 469 3.50 -15.93 -21.93
C LEU A 469 1.99 -15.88 -22.15
N SER A 470 1.51 -15.79 -23.39
CA SER A 470 0.07 -15.77 -23.68
C SER A 470 -0.61 -17.09 -23.35
N GLU A 471 0.10 -18.22 -23.48
CA GLU A 471 -0.37 -19.56 -23.10
C GLU A 471 -0.34 -19.78 -21.59
N ALA A 472 0.63 -19.21 -20.87
CA ALA A 472 0.76 -19.35 -19.42
C ALA A 472 -0.23 -18.47 -18.63
N TRP A 473 -0.59 -17.30 -19.16
CA TRP A 473 -1.40 -16.29 -18.47
C TRP A 473 -2.76 -16.80 -17.92
N PRO A 474 -3.59 -17.54 -18.69
CA PRO A 474 -4.93 -17.95 -18.25
C PRO A 474 -4.93 -18.87 -17.02
N TYR A 475 -3.81 -19.55 -16.76
CA TYR A 475 -3.70 -20.57 -15.73
C TYR A 475 -2.96 -20.07 -14.49
N TRP A 476 -2.60 -18.79 -14.44
CA TRP A 476 -1.92 -18.21 -13.30
C TRP A 476 -2.84 -18.11 -12.08
N ALA A 477 -2.36 -18.61 -10.95
CA ALA A 477 -2.98 -18.43 -9.64
C ALA A 477 -1.86 -18.19 -8.60
N PRO A 478 -1.87 -17.06 -7.87
CA PRO A 478 -0.89 -16.81 -6.83
C PRO A 478 -1.01 -17.83 -5.68
N GLY A 479 0.11 -18.20 -5.06
CA GLY A 479 0.08 -18.89 -3.76
C GLY A 479 0.02 -20.42 -3.72
N GLN A 480 0.53 -21.14 -4.73
CA GLN A 480 0.74 -22.61 -4.62
C GLN A 480 1.71 -23.04 -3.49
N ASN A 481 2.36 -22.09 -2.79
CA ASN A 481 3.16 -22.35 -1.60
C ASN A 481 2.64 -21.52 -0.41
N SER A 482 1.59 -22.01 0.25
CA SER A 482 1.23 -21.52 1.58
C SER A 482 2.27 -22.04 2.57
N VAL A 483 3.24 -21.20 2.93
CA VAL A 483 4.04 -21.44 4.15
C VAL A 483 3.11 -21.13 5.32
N THR A 484 2.61 -22.18 5.96
CA THR A 484 1.94 -22.07 7.25
C THR A 484 2.96 -21.48 8.21
N THR A 485 2.74 -20.22 8.62
CA THR A 485 3.44 -19.65 9.77
C THR A 485 3.09 -20.53 10.96
N VAL A 486 4.10 -21.23 11.49
CA VAL A 486 3.98 -21.92 12.76
C VAL A 486 3.87 -20.83 13.82
N GLU A 487 2.67 -20.63 14.36
CA GLU A 487 2.50 -19.88 15.60
C GLU A 487 3.32 -20.60 16.68
N LEU A 488 4.36 -19.90 17.16
CA LEU A 488 5.05 -20.31 18.37
C LEU A 488 4.10 -20.00 19.52
N VAL A 489 3.61 -21.07 20.15
CA VAL A 489 2.72 -20.99 21.32
C VAL A 489 3.46 -20.28 22.46
N GLY A 490 2.89 -19.17 22.97
CA GLY A 490 3.24 -18.58 24.26
C GLY A 490 3.90 -17.19 24.29
N ASP A 491 3.93 -16.44 23.19
CA ASP A 491 4.55 -15.09 23.16
C ASP A 491 3.54 -14.00 23.55
N ILE A 492 3.90 -13.12 24.50
CA ILE A 492 3.14 -11.88 24.77
C ILE A 492 3.34 -10.96 23.57
N HIS A 493 2.27 -10.65 22.83
CA HIS A 493 2.35 -9.76 21.69
C HIS A 493 1.24 -8.73 21.67
N PHE A 494 1.59 -7.58 21.10
CA PHE A 494 0.76 -6.39 21.01
C PHE A 494 0.73 -5.93 19.55
N ASP A 495 -0.38 -6.24 18.88
CA ASP A 495 -0.58 -5.98 17.45
C ASP A 495 -1.26 -4.64 17.24
N LEU A 496 -0.77 -3.88 16.26
CA LEU A 496 -1.12 -2.47 16.04
C LEU A 496 -1.33 -2.18 14.57
N THR A 497 -2.31 -1.34 14.28
CA THR A 497 -2.40 -0.58 13.03
C THR A 497 -2.08 0.88 13.31
N LEU A 498 -1.22 1.47 12.47
CA LEU A 498 -0.99 2.91 12.47
C LEU A 498 -1.51 3.51 11.16
N GLU A 499 -2.28 4.59 11.30
CA GLU A 499 -2.90 5.32 10.19
C GLU A 499 -2.58 6.81 10.31
N GLU A 500 -2.10 7.42 9.22
CA GLU A 500 -1.83 8.85 9.16
C GLU A 500 -2.89 9.55 8.31
N GLY A 501 -3.44 10.63 8.85
CA GLY A 501 -4.40 11.48 8.17
C GLY A 501 -4.17 12.95 8.48
N SER A 502 -5.16 13.76 8.17
CA SER A 502 -5.14 15.19 8.47
C SER A 502 -6.46 15.60 9.12
N GLN A 503 -6.40 16.57 10.02
CA GLN A 503 -7.57 17.06 10.77
C GLN A 503 -8.80 17.39 9.92
N ASP A 504 -8.59 17.93 8.71
CA ASP A 504 -9.66 18.40 7.81
C ASP A 504 -9.67 17.65 6.46
N ASP A 505 -9.05 16.47 6.38
CA ASP A 505 -8.88 15.70 5.13
C ASP A 505 -8.26 16.50 3.97
N THR A 506 -7.37 17.44 4.30
CA THR A 506 -6.60 18.24 3.34
C THR A 506 -5.11 18.15 3.62
N ASP A 507 -4.29 18.19 2.56
CA ASP A 507 -2.83 18.19 2.68
C ASP A 507 -2.28 19.34 3.56
N ASP A 508 -3.02 20.45 3.67
CA ASP A 508 -2.66 21.61 4.49
C ASP A 508 -3.19 21.52 5.94
N GLY A 509 -4.07 20.54 6.24
CA GLY A 509 -4.54 20.24 7.59
C GLY A 509 -3.41 19.70 8.49
N LEU A 510 -3.60 19.78 9.80
CA LEU A 510 -2.63 19.25 10.78
C LEU A 510 -2.56 17.73 10.71
N LEU A 511 -1.36 17.18 10.82
CA LEU A 511 -1.12 15.73 10.86
C LEU A 511 -1.84 15.13 12.08
N GLU A 512 -2.61 14.09 11.82
CA GLU A 512 -3.15 13.20 12.84
C GLU A 512 -2.62 11.78 12.61
N ILE A 513 -2.19 11.11 13.67
CA ILE A 513 -1.79 9.70 13.63
C ILE A 513 -2.69 8.93 14.59
N GLU A 514 -3.40 7.94 14.05
CA GLU A 514 -4.19 6.99 14.81
C GLU A 514 -3.39 5.71 15.06
N VAL A 515 -3.41 5.24 16.31
CA VAL A 515 -2.82 3.98 16.75
C VAL A 515 -3.94 3.11 17.30
N ALA A 516 -4.32 2.10 16.54
CA ALA A 516 -5.39 1.16 16.87
C ALA A 516 -4.80 -0.21 17.25
N PRO A 517 -4.99 -0.70 18.50
CA PRO A 517 -4.63 -2.06 18.88
C PRO A 517 -5.55 -3.05 18.16
N ILE A 518 -4.95 -4.08 17.57
CA ILE A 518 -5.66 -5.17 16.88
C ILE A 518 -5.94 -6.30 17.87
N ALA A 519 -4.91 -6.71 18.63
CA ALA A 519 -4.99 -7.78 19.61
C ALA A 519 -3.88 -7.64 20.66
N ILE A 520 -4.20 -8.07 21.88
CA ILE A 520 -3.23 -8.35 22.93
C ILE A 520 -3.39 -9.82 23.29
N ASP A 521 -2.31 -10.59 23.24
CA ASP A 521 -2.32 -11.98 23.68
C ASP A 521 -1.26 -12.16 24.76
N PRO A 522 -1.61 -12.70 25.94
CA PRO A 522 -2.97 -12.97 26.41
C PRO A 522 -3.77 -11.68 26.65
N ALA A 523 -5.07 -11.73 26.35
CA ALA A 523 -6.00 -10.59 26.46
C ALA A 523 -6.17 -10.03 27.89
N GLU A 524 -5.65 -10.73 28.91
CA GLU A 524 -5.65 -10.28 30.31
C GLU A 524 -4.58 -9.22 30.61
N ILE A 525 -3.58 -9.07 29.72
CA ILE A 525 -2.53 -8.07 29.86
C ILE A 525 -3.07 -6.70 29.45
N VAL A 526 -2.89 -5.72 30.34
CA VAL A 526 -3.25 -4.32 30.10
C VAL A 526 -1.96 -3.52 29.94
N LEU A 527 -1.64 -3.13 28.71
CA LEU A 527 -0.55 -2.21 28.38
C LEU A 527 -1.14 -0.91 27.80
N ALA A 528 -0.44 0.20 28.01
CA ALA A 528 -0.82 1.46 27.40
C ALA A 528 -0.61 1.41 25.87
N THR A 529 -1.54 2.00 25.12
CA THR A 529 -1.38 2.16 23.67
C THR A 529 -0.11 2.98 23.38
N PRO A 530 0.80 2.48 22.52
CA PRO A 530 2.02 3.17 22.19
C PRO A 530 1.80 4.58 21.66
N LYS A 531 2.76 5.44 21.96
CA LYS A 531 2.85 6.80 21.40
C LYS A 531 3.68 6.78 20.13
N VAL A 532 3.41 7.73 19.24
CA VAL A 532 4.20 7.96 18.05
C VAL A 532 4.88 9.32 18.16
N GLU A 533 6.19 9.34 18.00
CA GLU A 533 6.98 10.57 17.94
C GLU A 533 7.35 10.87 16.47
N VAL A 534 7.11 12.12 16.06
CA VAL A 534 7.41 12.63 14.71
C VAL A 534 8.34 13.82 14.84
N SER A 535 9.58 13.72 14.32
CA SER A 535 10.57 14.79 14.38
C SER A 535 10.81 15.35 15.81
N GLY A 536 10.72 14.49 16.82
CA GLY A 536 10.91 14.86 18.23
C GLY A 536 9.67 15.46 18.93
N ASP A 537 8.51 15.50 18.27
CA ASP A 537 7.23 15.88 18.86
C ASP A 537 6.39 14.62 19.12
N LEU A 538 5.78 14.50 20.32
CA LEU A 538 4.88 13.40 20.69
C LEU A 538 3.41 13.65 20.29
N GLY A 539 3.10 14.86 19.83
CA GLY A 539 1.74 15.25 19.51
C GLY A 539 0.87 15.42 20.75
N ALA A 540 -0.26 16.11 20.58
CA ALA A 540 -1.32 16.19 21.57
C ALA A 540 -2.27 15.01 21.40
N ASN A 541 -2.50 14.23 22.46
CA ASN A 541 -3.47 13.15 22.42
C ASN A 541 -4.91 13.72 22.40
N LEU A 542 -5.69 13.33 21.39
CA LEU A 542 -7.08 13.74 21.16
C LEU A 542 -8.11 12.72 21.68
N SER A 543 -7.76 11.45 21.89
CA SER A 543 -8.70 10.36 22.21
C SER A 543 -8.19 9.35 23.27
N GLY A 544 -9.14 8.63 23.90
CA GLY A 544 -8.90 7.74 25.04
C GLY A 544 -8.53 6.29 24.70
N THR A 545 -8.32 5.50 25.76
CA THR A 545 -7.52 4.25 25.90
C THR A 545 -7.63 3.14 24.86
N ASP A 546 -8.68 3.07 24.04
CA ASP A 546 -8.87 1.94 23.10
C ASP A 546 -8.31 2.24 21.70
N VAL A 547 -8.36 3.50 21.24
CA VAL A 547 -7.75 3.96 19.99
C VAL A 547 -7.14 5.33 20.27
N ALA A 548 -5.82 5.44 20.18
CA ALA A 548 -5.11 6.67 20.51
C ALA A 548 -4.88 7.49 19.24
N ARG A 549 -5.38 8.73 19.22
CA ARG A 549 -5.20 9.68 18.13
C ARG A 549 -4.32 10.84 18.58
N TYR A 550 -3.23 11.07 17.88
CA TYR A 550 -2.25 12.12 18.19
C TYR A 550 -2.26 13.18 17.10
N GLN A 551 -2.41 14.45 17.48
CA GLN A 551 -2.36 15.59 16.58
C GLN A 551 -1.04 16.35 16.75
N TYR A 552 -0.37 16.69 15.65
CA TYR A 552 0.95 17.33 15.67
C TYR A 552 0.88 18.77 15.20
N GLY A 553 1.87 19.58 15.59
CA GLY A 553 2.02 20.97 15.11
C GLY A 553 2.51 21.10 13.66
N LEU A 554 2.50 20.00 12.89
CA LEU A 554 2.95 19.89 11.51
C LEU A 554 1.74 19.66 10.60
N THR A 555 1.76 20.19 9.38
CA THR A 555 0.74 19.81 8.39
C THR A 555 1.00 18.43 7.81
N PHE A 556 -0.04 17.75 7.32
CA PHE A 556 0.09 16.43 6.69
C PHE A 556 1.09 16.43 5.53
N LYS A 557 1.06 17.48 4.70
CA LYS A 557 2.03 17.70 3.62
C LYS A 557 3.47 17.86 4.10
N GLN A 558 3.70 18.53 5.23
CA GLN A 558 5.04 18.62 5.84
C GLN A 558 5.48 17.25 6.36
N ALA A 559 4.56 16.51 6.99
CA ALA A 559 4.80 15.19 7.55
C ALA A 559 5.17 14.14 6.50
N LYS A 560 4.61 14.21 5.28
CA LYS A 560 5.01 13.38 4.13
C LYS A 560 6.50 13.51 3.78
N GLY A 561 7.12 14.66 4.05
CA GLY A 561 8.56 14.89 3.85
C GLY A 561 9.45 14.33 4.96
N ILE A 562 8.87 13.89 6.08
CA ILE A 562 9.56 13.34 7.25
C ILE A 562 9.28 11.84 7.24
N THR A 563 10.25 11.02 6.88
CA THR A 563 10.06 9.56 6.79
C THR A 563 10.26 8.83 8.11
N GLU A 564 10.98 9.45 9.05
CA GLU A 564 11.29 8.85 10.36
C GLU A 564 10.09 8.96 11.32
N ARG A 565 9.78 7.85 11.98
CA ARG A 565 8.81 7.75 13.07
C ARG A 565 9.42 6.95 14.22
N THR A 566 9.11 7.31 15.46
CA THR A 566 9.49 6.51 16.63
C THR A 566 8.23 6.04 17.38
N LEU A 567 8.01 4.73 17.42
CA LEU A 567 6.98 4.11 18.24
C LEU A 567 7.51 3.89 19.65
N ILE A 568 6.73 4.26 20.67
CA ILE A 568 7.13 4.24 22.08
C ILE A 568 6.08 3.49 22.90
N LEU A 569 6.46 2.35 23.46
CA LEU A 569 5.69 1.63 24.47
C LEU A 569 6.30 1.94 25.85
N GLU A 570 5.58 2.69 26.68
CA GLU A 570 6.04 3.18 27.98
C GLU A 570 5.66 2.25 29.14
N ASP A 571 6.19 2.54 30.33
CA ASP A 571 5.80 1.95 31.61
C ASP A 571 6.01 0.43 31.72
N LEU A 572 6.94 -0.15 30.95
CA LEU A 572 7.29 -1.57 31.06
C LEU A 572 8.10 -1.81 32.33
N ASN A 573 7.73 -2.82 33.12
CA ASN A 573 8.57 -3.24 34.23
C ASN A 573 9.64 -4.24 33.75
N ILE A 574 10.91 -4.00 34.10
CA ILE A 574 12.06 -4.83 33.71
C ILE A 574 11.98 -6.27 34.20
N LEU A 575 11.26 -6.52 35.29
CA LEU A 575 11.10 -7.85 35.88
C LEU A 575 10.00 -8.66 35.17
N ASP A 576 8.99 -7.97 34.67
CA ASP A 576 7.88 -8.53 33.90
C ASP A 576 8.28 -8.73 32.43
N TYR A 577 8.99 -7.76 31.84
CA TYR A 577 9.34 -7.71 30.42
C TYR A 577 10.85 -7.52 30.23
N GLN A 578 11.56 -8.64 30.05
CA GLN A 578 13.02 -8.73 30.05
C GLN A 578 13.64 -8.65 28.64
N ASN A 579 12.82 -8.77 27.60
CA ASN A 579 13.22 -8.45 26.24
C ASN A 579 12.03 -7.95 25.40
N ALA A 580 12.33 -7.25 24.31
CA ALA A 580 11.35 -6.83 23.32
C ALA A 580 11.90 -6.94 21.91
N ILE A 581 11.02 -7.15 20.94
CA ILE A 581 11.32 -7.02 19.52
C ILE A 581 10.08 -6.54 18.77
N MET A 582 10.27 -5.62 17.84
CA MET A 582 9.22 -5.17 16.93
C MET A 582 9.34 -5.87 15.58
N LYS A 583 8.19 -6.29 15.06
CA LYS A 583 7.99 -6.56 13.63
C LYS A 583 7.16 -5.46 13.00
N ILE A 584 7.41 -5.18 11.73
CA ILE A 584 6.67 -4.18 10.97
C ILE A 584 6.41 -4.69 9.55
N SER A 585 5.23 -4.40 9.03
CA SER A 585 4.84 -4.64 7.65
C SER A 585 3.93 -3.52 7.16
N VAL A 586 3.70 -3.47 5.85
CA VAL A 586 2.74 -2.56 5.22
C VAL A 586 1.64 -3.39 4.60
N SER A 587 0.40 -3.00 4.85
CA SER A 587 -0.75 -3.40 4.05
C SER A 587 -1.15 -2.25 3.14
N ARG A 588 -1.58 -2.56 1.92
CA ARG A 588 -2.02 -1.56 0.93
C ARG A 588 -3.40 -1.91 0.40
N ASN A 589 -4.21 -0.90 0.12
CA ASN A 589 -5.60 -0.99 -0.36
C ASN A 589 -6.58 -1.58 0.67
N GLU A 590 -6.25 -1.64 1.97
CA GLU A 590 -7.18 -2.18 2.97
C GLU A 590 -8.51 -1.40 3.02
N GLN A 591 -8.48 -0.11 2.68
CA GLN A 591 -9.65 0.77 2.65
C GLN A 591 -9.68 1.58 1.35
N LEU A 592 -10.51 1.13 0.41
CA LEU A 592 -10.79 1.83 -0.86
C LEU A 592 -12.21 2.43 -0.89
N SER A 593 -12.97 2.31 0.19
CA SER A 593 -14.27 2.97 0.37
C SER A 593 -14.06 4.22 1.23
N PRO A 594 -14.74 5.33 0.92
CA PRO A 594 -14.69 6.51 1.78
C PRO A 594 -15.39 6.23 3.12
N GLY A 595 -15.03 6.99 4.15
CA GLY A 595 -15.60 6.84 5.50
C GLY A 595 -15.01 5.67 6.29
N GLU A 596 -15.58 5.42 7.46
CA GLU A 596 -15.11 4.44 8.44
C GLU A 596 -15.89 3.12 8.37
N PRO A 597 -15.33 1.98 8.82
CA PRO A 597 -16.05 0.70 8.88
C PRO A 597 -17.37 0.71 9.65
N THR A 598 -17.61 1.73 10.48
CA THR A 598 -18.87 1.94 11.21
C THR A 598 -19.97 2.61 10.38
N ASP A 599 -19.64 3.19 9.22
CA ASP A 599 -20.59 3.92 8.39
C ASP A 599 -21.51 2.95 7.63
N PRO A 600 -22.83 3.25 7.50
CA PRO A 600 -23.78 2.35 6.84
C PRO A 600 -23.47 2.06 5.37
N ASP A 601 -22.82 2.99 4.69
CA ASP A 601 -22.48 2.93 3.26
C ASP A 601 -21.04 2.45 3.01
N PHE A 602 -20.29 2.14 4.08
CA PHE A 602 -18.92 1.64 3.97
C PHE A 602 -18.88 0.28 3.30
N MET A 603 -17.94 0.12 2.36
CA MET A 603 -17.71 -1.14 1.66
C MET A 603 -16.29 -1.64 1.91
N THR A 604 -16.17 -2.85 2.48
CA THR A 604 -14.86 -3.49 2.70
C THR A 604 -14.18 -3.75 1.36
N THR A 605 -12.88 -3.47 1.24
CA THR A 605 -12.11 -3.84 0.05
C THR A 605 -12.05 -5.37 -0.11
N ASN A 606 -12.22 -5.86 -1.33
CA ASN A 606 -12.02 -7.25 -1.67
C ASN A 606 -10.57 -7.69 -1.36
N PRO A 607 -10.35 -8.76 -0.55
CA PRO A 607 -9.02 -9.21 -0.14
C PRO A 607 -8.03 -9.49 -1.27
N ASP A 608 -8.51 -9.80 -2.47
CA ASP A 608 -7.67 -10.04 -3.64
C ASP A 608 -6.89 -8.78 -4.08
N PHE A 609 -7.30 -7.59 -3.67
CA PHE A 609 -6.62 -6.32 -3.96
C PHE A 609 -5.66 -5.87 -2.85
N ILE A 610 -5.61 -6.58 -1.72
CA ILE A 610 -4.87 -6.15 -0.53
C ILE A 610 -3.44 -6.72 -0.60
N TYR A 611 -2.47 -5.85 -0.86
CA TYR A 611 -1.06 -6.22 -0.76
C TYR A 611 -0.62 -6.27 0.70
N ARG A 612 0.29 -7.20 1.01
CA ARG A 612 0.94 -7.24 2.33
C ARG A 612 2.43 -7.50 2.16
N THR A 613 3.25 -6.64 2.75
CA THR A 613 4.67 -6.90 2.78
C THR A 613 5.00 -8.05 3.72
N SER A 614 6.12 -8.73 3.48
CA SER A 614 6.73 -9.57 4.51
C SER A 614 6.99 -8.76 5.79
N GLU A 615 6.86 -9.41 6.93
CA GLU A 615 7.24 -8.83 8.22
C GLU A 615 8.76 -8.63 8.27
N ILE A 616 9.18 -7.40 8.55
CA ILE A 616 10.58 -7.07 8.83
C ILE A 616 10.75 -6.94 10.34
N GLN A 617 11.81 -7.50 10.88
CA GLN A 617 12.14 -7.45 12.31
C GLN A 617 13.64 -7.22 12.51
N PHE A 618 14.03 -6.79 13.71
CA PHE A 618 15.45 -6.72 14.07
C PHE A 618 16.08 -8.13 14.12
N PRO A 619 17.37 -8.28 13.79
CA PRO A 619 18.03 -9.58 13.84
C PRO A 619 18.18 -10.13 15.27
N ASN A 620 18.23 -9.25 16.27
CA ASN A 620 18.37 -9.61 17.68
C ASN A 620 17.24 -8.97 18.49
N HIS A 621 16.80 -9.65 19.55
CA HIS A 621 15.89 -9.07 20.54
C HIS A 621 16.64 -7.99 21.34
N LEU A 622 15.94 -6.92 21.71
CA LEU A 622 16.48 -5.94 22.65
C LEU A 622 16.40 -6.51 24.07
N VAL A 623 17.53 -6.55 24.76
CA VAL A 623 17.60 -6.86 26.19
C VAL A 623 17.96 -5.56 26.94
N PRO A 624 17.01 -4.93 27.65
CA PRO A 624 17.28 -3.75 28.48
C PRO A 624 18.33 -4.01 29.56
N LEU A 625 19.11 -2.98 29.88
CA LEU A 625 19.94 -2.87 31.08
C LEU A 625 19.60 -1.54 31.74
N LEU A 626 18.87 -1.60 32.86
CA LEU A 626 18.59 -0.43 33.68
C LEU A 626 19.70 -0.26 34.71
N ASP A 627 20.35 0.89 34.74
CA ASP A 627 21.47 1.18 35.63
C ASP A 627 21.18 2.44 36.45
N ASN A 628 20.54 2.25 37.60
CA ASN A 628 20.10 3.33 38.47
C ASN A 628 21.22 3.73 39.45
N GLU A 629 21.76 4.94 39.26
CA GLU A 629 22.76 5.55 40.16
C GLU A 629 22.13 6.45 41.24
N ILE A 630 20.86 6.82 41.07
CA ILE A 630 20.13 7.67 42.02
C ILE A 630 19.87 6.88 43.31
N GLY A 631 20.07 7.55 44.46
CA GLY A 631 19.94 6.92 45.78
C GLY A 631 18.51 6.46 46.09
N ILE A 632 18.36 5.21 46.54
CA ILE A 632 17.10 4.63 47.02
C ILE A 632 17.23 4.37 48.52
N ASP A 633 16.40 5.03 49.35
CA ASP A 633 16.36 4.78 50.79
C ASP A 633 15.54 3.52 51.08
N MET A 634 16.21 2.46 51.52
CA MET A 634 15.58 1.19 51.84
C MET A 634 14.51 1.34 52.93
N ALA A 635 14.69 2.25 53.89
CA ALA A 635 13.74 2.45 54.97
C ALA A 635 12.44 3.14 54.50
N GLU A 636 12.55 4.09 53.57
CA GLU A 636 11.39 4.73 52.94
C GLU A 636 10.62 3.72 52.07
N GLU A 637 11.34 2.87 51.32
CA GLU A 637 10.73 1.85 50.45
C GLU A 637 9.88 0.82 51.19
N VAL A 638 10.34 0.37 52.37
CA VAL A 638 9.64 -0.66 53.16
C VAL A 638 8.67 -0.09 54.20
N LEU A 639 8.53 1.24 54.28
CA LEU A 639 7.65 1.97 55.20
C LEU A 639 7.81 1.52 56.67
N GLY A 640 9.03 1.58 57.19
CA GLY A 640 9.28 1.23 58.59
C GLY A 640 10.59 1.77 59.15
N GLU A 641 10.56 2.19 60.42
CA GLU A 641 11.73 2.63 61.18
C GLU A 641 12.08 1.60 62.28
N ASN A 642 13.37 1.51 62.62
CA ASN A 642 13.87 0.76 63.77
C ASN A 642 13.54 -0.75 63.72
N GLN A 643 13.80 -1.40 62.58
CA GLN A 643 13.65 -2.85 62.41
C GLN A 643 15.01 -3.57 62.43
N PRO A 644 15.06 -4.89 62.67
CA PRO A 644 16.26 -5.69 62.45
C PRO A 644 16.71 -5.63 60.98
N LEU A 645 18.02 -5.70 60.73
CA LEU A 645 18.59 -5.62 59.37
C LEU A 645 17.99 -6.65 58.39
N GLU A 646 17.79 -7.88 58.84
CA GLU A 646 17.18 -8.97 58.07
C GLU A 646 15.75 -8.65 57.63
N ALA A 647 14.99 -7.92 58.44
CA ALA A 647 13.62 -7.53 58.10
C ALA A 647 13.58 -6.43 57.02
N TYR A 648 14.53 -5.49 57.04
CA TYR A 648 14.70 -4.50 55.97
C TYR A 648 15.05 -5.18 54.64
N LEU A 649 16.04 -6.07 54.66
CA LEU A 649 16.52 -6.79 53.47
C LEU A 649 15.43 -7.69 52.86
N SER A 650 14.70 -8.43 53.71
CA SER A 650 13.56 -9.26 53.32
C SER A 650 12.49 -8.43 52.61
N LYS A 651 11.93 -7.41 53.28
CA LYS A 651 10.86 -6.59 52.71
C LYS A 651 11.28 -5.83 51.46
N PHE A 652 12.52 -5.35 51.38
CA PHE A 652 13.02 -4.66 50.21
C PHE A 652 13.12 -5.60 49.01
N LEU A 653 13.69 -6.79 49.18
CA LEU A 653 13.79 -7.78 48.10
C LEU A 653 12.43 -8.37 47.72
N GLU A 654 11.52 -8.56 48.69
CA GLU A 654 10.12 -8.91 48.41
C GLU A 654 9.45 -7.84 47.55
N LYS A 655 9.60 -6.55 47.92
CA LYS A 655 9.05 -5.43 47.14
C LYS A 655 9.71 -5.30 45.77
N LEU A 656 10.99 -5.60 45.62
CA LEU A 656 11.66 -5.59 44.33
C LEU A 656 11.14 -6.72 43.44
N LEU A 657 11.03 -7.94 43.99
CA LEU A 657 10.76 -9.16 43.22
C LEU A 657 9.27 -9.54 43.21
N PHE A 658 8.37 -8.69 43.71
CA PHE A 658 6.96 -9.06 43.89
C PHE A 658 6.24 -9.48 42.60
N ARG A 659 6.68 -8.95 41.45
CA ARG A 659 6.10 -9.25 40.14
C ARG A 659 6.75 -10.42 39.40
N GLN A 660 7.82 -10.98 39.94
CA GLN A 660 8.57 -12.03 39.27
C GLN A 660 7.74 -13.31 39.10
N GLU A 661 7.73 -13.86 37.89
CA GLU A 661 7.20 -15.21 37.63
C GLU A 661 8.22 -16.30 37.98
N GLY A 662 7.76 -17.34 38.69
CA GLY A 662 8.57 -18.45 39.16
C GLY A 662 9.29 -18.20 40.50
N ASP A 663 9.80 -19.27 41.11
CA ASP A 663 10.32 -19.22 42.49
C ASP A 663 11.83 -18.91 42.60
N VAL A 664 12.55 -18.72 41.47
CA VAL A 664 14.01 -18.53 41.45
C VAL A 664 14.39 -17.23 40.76
N GLN A 665 15.36 -16.49 41.28
CA GLN A 665 15.95 -15.30 40.64
C GLN A 665 17.45 -15.22 40.91
N THR A 666 18.25 -14.99 39.88
CA THR A 666 19.70 -14.77 40.05
C THR A 666 19.98 -13.31 40.38
N LEU A 667 20.70 -13.06 41.48
CA LEU A 667 21.13 -11.74 41.90
C LEU A 667 22.59 -11.72 42.32
N LYS A 668 23.21 -10.54 42.25
CA LYS A 668 24.55 -10.25 42.79
C LYS A 668 24.41 -9.03 43.69
N LEU A 669 25.05 -9.06 44.86
CA LEU A 669 24.96 -7.98 45.82
C LEU A 669 26.33 -7.66 46.40
N SER A 670 26.65 -6.39 46.59
CA SER A 670 27.76 -5.97 47.44
C SER A 670 27.28 -4.92 48.43
N CYS A 671 27.92 -4.86 49.60
CA CYS A 671 27.62 -3.88 50.63
C CYS A 671 28.91 -3.18 51.05
N SER A 672 28.82 -1.85 51.19
CA SER A 672 29.86 -1.01 51.76
C SER A 672 29.31 -0.26 52.96
N TYR A 673 30.12 -0.07 53.99
CA TYR A 673 29.83 0.86 55.08
C TYR A 673 30.36 2.25 54.70
N VAL A 674 29.49 3.24 54.68
CA VAL A 674 29.80 4.61 54.27
C VAL A 674 29.62 5.55 55.45
N TYR A 675 30.60 6.43 55.65
CA TYR A 675 30.55 7.48 56.66
C TYR A 675 31.32 8.71 56.18
N SER A 676 30.94 9.89 56.67
CA SER A 676 31.65 11.13 56.38
C SER A 676 32.54 11.52 57.54
N ILE A 677 33.82 11.81 57.25
CA ILE A 677 34.73 12.44 58.20
C ILE A 677 34.74 13.96 58.00
N HIS A 678 34.75 14.68 59.11
CA HIS A 678 35.10 16.10 59.11
C HIS A 678 36.60 16.25 59.32
N PRO A 679 37.36 16.83 58.37
CA PRO A 679 38.69 17.32 58.68
C PRO A 679 38.54 18.46 59.68
N SER A 680 39.17 18.33 60.84
CA SER A 680 39.17 19.40 61.83
C SER A 680 40.02 20.58 61.33
N GLY A 681 39.45 21.78 61.25
CA GLY A 681 40.20 22.98 61.64
C GLY A 681 40.28 24.21 60.72
N ASP A 682 39.71 24.25 59.51
CA ASP A 682 39.72 25.50 58.71
C ASP A 682 38.38 26.24 58.81
N PRO A 683 38.26 27.35 59.56
CA PRO A 683 37.01 28.10 59.72
C PRO A 683 36.52 28.81 58.45
N ASP A 684 37.32 28.91 57.38
CA ASP A 684 36.99 29.70 56.18
C ASP A 684 36.32 28.92 55.02
N LEU A 685 36.22 27.58 55.10
CA LEU A 685 35.50 26.75 54.09
C LEU A 685 34.00 26.60 54.42
N ALA A 686 33.11 26.58 53.43
CA ALA A 686 31.68 26.36 53.69
C ALA A 686 31.44 24.97 54.32
N ALA A 687 30.40 24.79 55.15
CA ALA A 687 30.16 23.53 55.87
C ALA A 687 30.02 22.29 54.96
N GLU A 688 29.53 22.51 53.74
CA GLU A 688 29.35 21.51 52.68
C GLU A 688 30.68 21.10 52.01
N GLU A 689 31.74 21.90 52.13
CA GLU A 689 33.08 21.63 51.58
C GLU A 689 33.98 20.87 52.57
N ARG A 690 33.49 20.54 53.77
CA ARG A 690 34.26 19.92 54.87
C ARG A 690 33.89 18.47 55.17
N THR A 691 33.27 17.75 54.25
CA THR A 691 32.91 16.34 54.46
C THR A 691 33.56 15.47 53.39
N PHE A 692 34.47 14.59 53.81
CA PHE A 692 35.03 13.57 52.93
C PHE A 692 34.30 12.25 53.21
N GLU A 693 33.64 11.72 52.19
CA GLU A 693 32.94 10.44 52.30
C GLU A 693 33.91 9.27 52.11
N ILE A 694 33.91 8.35 53.07
CA ILE A 694 34.70 7.13 53.03
C ILE A 694 33.74 5.95 52.86
N ALA A 695 33.90 5.19 51.78
CA ALA A 695 33.19 3.95 51.54
C ALA A 695 34.12 2.75 51.76
N LEU A 696 33.80 1.91 52.74
CA LEU A 696 34.53 0.69 53.05
C LEU A 696 33.74 -0.52 52.55
N PRO A 697 34.24 -1.33 51.60
CA PRO A 697 33.56 -2.54 51.18
C PRO A 697 33.60 -3.58 52.31
N ILE A 698 32.42 -4.08 52.71
CA ILE A 698 32.29 -5.00 53.85
C ILE A 698 31.79 -6.38 53.43
N LEU A 699 31.12 -6.48 52.27
CA LEU A 699 30.50 -7.72 51.81
C LEU A 699 30.41 -7.78 50.29
N LEU A 700 30.61 -8.98 49.73
CA LEU A 700 30.36 -9.28 48.32
C LEU A 700 29.74 -10.67 48.20
N ILE A 701 28.60 -10.73 47.52
CA ILE A 701 27.90 -11.94 47.13
C ILE A 701 28.04 -12.08 45.60
N PRO A 702 28.68 -13.14 45.09
CA PRO A 702 28.71 -13.44 43.65
C PRO A 702 27.29 -13.76 43.15
N PRO A 703 27.05 -13.91 41.83
CA PRO A 703 25.75 -14.34 41.33
C PRO A 703 25.21 -15.56 42.10
N TYR A 704 24.07 -15.37 42.75
CA TYR A 704 23.41 -16.30 43.65
C TYR A 704 21.99 -16.55 43.14
N GLU A 705 21.61 -17.83 43.02
CA GLU A 705 20.26 -18.24 42.65
C GLU A 705 19.35 -18.20 43.89
N LEU A 706 18.69 -17.05 44.08
CA LEU A 706 17.76 -16.81 45.18
C LEU A 706 16.46 -17.58 44.98
N GLN A 707 16.09 -18.41 45.94
CA GLN A 707 14.78 -19.04 46.07
C GLN A 707 13.81 -18.09 46.77
N ILE A 708 13.00 -17.35 46.02
CA ILE A 708 12.24 -16.17 46.49
C ILE A 708 11.48 -16.42 47.81
N LYS A 709 10.83 -17.57 47.98
CA LYS A 709 10.08 -17.88 49.21
C LYS A 709 10.96 -18.27 50.39
N ALA A 710 11.97 -19.13 50.17
CA ALA A 710 12.78 -19.69 51.25
C ALA A 710 13.88 -18.72 51.70
N ASP A 711 14.50 -18.05 50.74
CA ASP A 711 15.67 -17.22 50.97
C ASP A 711 15.34 -15.80 51.47
N LEU A 712 14.07 -15.39 51.37
CA LEU A 712 13.59 -14.11 51.90
C LEU A 712 12.94 -14.22 53.28
N ASP A 713 12.83 -15.41 53.88
CA ASP A 713 12.27 -15.59 55.22
C ASP A 713 13.25 -15.07 56.31
N PRO A 714 12.96 -13.95 56.99
CA PRO A 714 13.86 -13.42 58.01
C PRO A 714 13.88 -14.27 59.30
N ALA A 715 12.94 -15.20 59.48
CA ALA A 715 12.88 -16.08 60.65
C ALA A 715 13.73 -17.35 60.50
N ASP A 716 14.09 -17.74 59.27
CA ASP A 716 14.98 -18.87 59.01
C ASP A 716 16.45 -18.42 59.04
N PRO A 717 17.28 -18.87 60.00
CA PRO A 717 18.70 -18.52 60.07
C PRO A 717 19.52 -18.98 58.86
N ALA A 718 19.00 -19.91 58.05
CA ALA A 718 19.64 -20.40 56.84
C ALA A 718 19.24 -19.60 55.58
N SER A 719 18.27 -18.68 55.67
CA SER A 719 17.83 -17.88 54.53
C SER A 719 18.93 -16.93 54.06
N PHE A 720 18.88 -16.57 52.78
CA PHE A 720 19.80 -15.60 52.20
C PHE A 720 19.83 -14.28 52.98
N VAL A 721 18.66 -13.72 53.33
CA VAL A 721 18.58 -12.44 54.05
C VAL A 721 19.13 -12.52 55.47
N ALA A 722 18.94 -13.64 56.18
CA ALA A 722 19.52 -13.85 57.51
C ALA A 722 21.05 -14.02 57.46
N ILE A 723 21.56 -14.76 56.47
CA ILE A 723 23.01 -14.92 56.25
C ILE A 723 23.65 -13.57 55.89
N LEU A 724 22.98 -12.80 55.02
CA LEU A 724 23.43 -11.48 54.59
C LEU A 724 23.50 -10.49 55.78
N ALA A 725 22.42 -10.40 56.55
CA ALA A 725 22.35 -9.57 57.75
C ALA A 725 23.38 -10.01 58.80
N GLY A 726 23.53 -11.31 59.03
CA GLY A 726 24.52 -11.87 59.95
C GLY A 726 25.97 -11.52 59.58
N GLY A 727 26.30 -11.52 58.28
CA GLY A 727 27.60 -11.09 57.77
C GLY A 727 27.90 -9.61 58.06
N ILE A 728 26.94 -8.74 57.78
CA ILE A 728 27.06 -7.29 58.04
C ILE A 728 27.15 -7.01 59.55
N ARG A 729 26.29 -7.65 60.36
CA ARG A 729 26.28 -7.54 61.82
C ARG A 729 27.60 -8.01 62.44
N SER A 730 28.11 -9.14 61.98
CA SER A 730 29.42 -9.66 62.42
C SER A 730 30.55 -8.71 62.06
N TRP A 731 30.56 -8.15 60.85
CA TRP A 731 31.55 -7.14 60.47
C TRP A 731 31.47 -5.91 61.39
N TYR A 732 30.27 -5.37 61.59
CA TYR A 732 30.06 -4.16 62.40
C TYR A 732 30.49 -4.36 63.86
N GLN A 733 30.11 -5.48 64.48
CA GLN A 733 30.48 -5.81 65.86
C GLN A 733 31.99 -6.04 66.05
N ASN A 734 32.68 -6.57 65.03
CA ASN A 734 34.12 -6.84 65.10
C ASN A 734 34.98 -5.59 64.85
N HIS A 735 34.47 -4.60 64.10
CA HIS A 735 35.23 -3.41 63.72
C HIS A 735 34.86 -2.17 64.53
N LEU A 736 33.67 -2.12 65.14
CA LEU A 736 33.17 -1.02 65.97
C LEU A 736 33.49 0.36 65.36
N PRO A 737 32.87 0.73 64.21
CA PRO A 737 33.10 2.03 63.59
C PRO A 737 32.94 3.17 64.62
N ALA A 738 33.85 4.14 64.59
CA ALA A 738 33.91 5.19 65.61
C ALA A 738 32.58 5.97 65.66
N GLY A 739 31.94 6.03 66.83
CA GLY A 739 30.70 6.78 66.99
C GLY A 739 30.90 8.29 66.79
N GLY A 740 29.97 8.93 66.08
CA GLY A 740 29.96 10.39 65.86
C GLY A 740 30.34 10.84 64.45
N ASN A 741 30.50 9.92 63.47
CA ASN A 741 30.58 10.32 62.07
C ASN A 741 29.20 10.80 61.58
N LEU A 742 29.20 11.65 60.56
CA LEU A 742 27.97 12.03 59.86
C LEU A 742 27.69 11.04 58.74
N ASN A 743 26.41 10.92 58.36
CA ASN A 743 25.95 10.12 57.21
C ASN A 743 26.35 8.63 57.24
N GLU A 744 26.39 8.02 58.44
CA GLU A 744 26.63 6.58 58.61
C GLU A 744 25.52 5.75 57.98
N ARG A 745 25.87 4.96 56.95
CA ARG A 745 24.92 4.13 56.20
C ARG A 745 25.55 2.89 55.60
N PHE A 746 24.74 1.88 55.37
CA PHE A 746 25.06 0.74 54.51
C PHE A 746 24.66 1.09 53.09
N LEU A 747 25.58 0.92 52.15
CA LEU A 747 25.40 1.18 50.73
C LEU A 747 25.48 -0.14 49.95
N PHE A 748 24.42 -0.46 49.22
CA PHE A 748 24.29 -1.69 48.45
C PHE A 748 24.35 -1.42 46.94
N ASP A 749 25.17 -2.20 46.22
CA ASP A 749 25.12 -2.35 44.76
C ASP A 749 24.48 -3.71 44.47
N LEU A 750 23.25 -3.68 43.97
CA LEU A 750 22.44 -4.85 43.65
C LEU A 750 22.29 -4.98 42.14
N ALA A 751 22.53 -6.18 41.60
CA ALA A 751 22.29 -6.50 40.21
C ALA A 751 21.37 -7.72 40.07
N VAL A 752 20.33 -7.61 39.25
CA VAL A 752 19.37 -8.68 38.93
C VAL A 752 19.64 -9.17 37.52
N PHE A 753 19.71 -10.49 37.32
CA PHE A 753 20.02 -11.11 36.03
C PHE A 753 18.77 -11.61 35.31
N SER A 754 18.83 -11.66 33.97
CA SER A 754 17.71 -12.20 33.18
C SER A 754 17.49 -13.69 33.44
N LYS A 755 16.22 -14.11 33.37
CA LYS A 755 15.83 -15.53 33.31
C LYS A 755 15.82 -16.08 31.89
N MET A 756 15.97 -15.22 30.89
CA MET A 756 15.94 -15.62 29.48
C MET A 756 17.28 -16.26 29.10
N ASN A 757 17.23 -17.46 28.53
CA ASN A 757 18.38 -18.34 28.18
C ASN A 757 19.47 -17.70 27.30
N ALA A 758 19.29 -16.46 26.83
CA ALA A 758 20.18 -15.77 25.90
C ALA A 758 21.15 -14.76 26.56
N SER A 759 20.99 -14.40 27.85
CA SER A 759 21.80 -13.34 28.46
C SER A 759 22.44 -13.74 29.79
N ILE A 760 23.76 -13.58 29.88
CA ILE A 760 24.55 -13.68 31.13
C ILE A 760 24.75 -12.32 31.82
N LEU A 761 24.13 -11.26 31.29
CA LEU A 761 24.27 -9.89 31.78
C LEU A 761 23.12 -9.54 32.74
N PRO A 762 23.34 -8.61 33.69
CA PRO A 762 22.24 -8.08 34.49
C PRO A 762 21.25 -7.30 33.61
N ILE A 763 19.98 -7.32 33.99
CA ILE A 763 18.90 -6.52 33.39
C ILE A 763 18.59 -5.27 34.22
N LEU A 764 18.91 -5.31 35.52
CA LEU A 764 18.75 -4.20 36.46
C LEU A 764 19.98 -4.11 37.35
N ARG A 765 20.47 -2.89 37.56
CA ARG A 765 21.48 -2.55 38.56
C ARG A 765 21.01 -1.35 39.37
N LEU A 766 20.99 -1.50 40.69
CA LEU A 766 20.72 -0.44 41.65
C LEU A 766 22.02 -0.17 42.38
N ARG A 767 22.73 0.91 42.04
CA ARG A 767 24.09 1.19 42.54
C ARG A 767 24.13 1.88 43.89
N ASN A 768 23.03 2.49 44.28
CA ASN A 768 22.97 3.40 45.43
C ASN A 768 21.75 3.12 46.32
N VAL A 769 21.46 1.85 46.59
CA VAL A 769 20.46 1.50 47.61
C VAL A 769 21.12 1.68 48.97
N TYR A 770 20.56 2.51 49.85
CA TYR A 770 21.17 2.78 51.14
C TYR A 770 20.21 2.55 52.29
N LEU A 771 20.77 2.20 53.44
CA LEU A 771 20.07 2.08 54.71
C LEU A 771 20.89 2.80 55.76
N ARG A 772 20.34 3.86 56.35
CA ARG A 772 21.03 4.60 57.41
C ARG A 772 21.24 3.70 58.62
N ARG A 773 22.39 3.83 59.29
CA ARG A 773 22.70 3.01 60.47
C ARG A 773 21.57 3.15 61.49
N ASP A 774 21.20 4.38 61.83
CA ASP A 774 20.22 4.70 62.87
C ASP A 774 18.82 4.12 62.64
N SER A 775 18.50 3.71 61.40
CA SER A 775 17.29 2.96 61.09
C SER A 775 17.30 1.51 61.58
N VAL A 776 18.48 0.93 61.89
CA VAL A 776 18.66 -0.50 62.19
C VAL A 776 18.73 -0.74 63.70
N SER A 777 17.80 -1.55 64.23
CA SER A 777 17.60 -1.72 65.68
C SER A 777 18.66 -2.57 66.40
N ASP A 778 19.39 -3.40 65.67
CA ASP A 778 20.25 -4.46 66.18
C ASP A 778 21.75 -4.23 65.93
N LEU A 779 22.15 -2.98 65.59
CA LEU A 779 23.53 -2.57 65.30
C LEU A 779 24.03 -1.41 66.16
#